data_AF-A0A8S0YVL9-F1
#
_entry.id   AF-A0A8S0YVL9-F1
#
_cell.length_a   1.000
_cell.length_b   1.000
_cell.length_c   1.000
_cell.angle_alpha   90.00
_cell.angle_beta   90.00
_cell.angle_gamma   90.00
#
_symmetry.space_group_name_H-M   'P 1'
#
loop_
_entity.id
_entity.type
_entity.pdbx_description
1 polymer ?
#
loop_
_entity_poly.entity_id
_entity_poly.type
_entity_poly.pdbx_seq_one_letter_code
_entity_poly.pdbx_strand_id
1 'polypeptide(L)'
;MSSTNKSINQRPTSLEGSRNDNTPIRSSDNKTIRPTKRPALSSPSSKEDAPLTCEGIRIIIDDALKSHLSELIDEFSARMRAILDIELRQVKDELQDVKQAMQFVNEQFEDIEREHKTSQICIKNLQEQNTFMLSNITDLKSRINQLEQGTRSRNIEIQCLPEKKSENLVSIVKKLGKTISCEIKDENIMHLPYCTVSAAQDSLTKIDPLHPPLEANISIVDSKDLNINSNNRKLNYYKADYEAIRGALSGIDWNSELAECTNVNSMSSDYQSTYNYHFKLISKINRFSGYGRVFRAAFNIILCFINQNYEVSTARCLITEPWPQDHSYGLSDGQHFDFIIIGSGAGSVLANRLSEVEGWKVLLIEAGSDPPMESIVPNYASATFQSRNSYPYYTEPGENFCRGCIDQITFWPRGKALGGTSSINGMLYMRGSPGDYEKWHLEEGDGWDWPTLKEYFKKSEKMVDPFILNNPELRKEHGTDGEFIVDQLNFTHGDIADRLTNAYKEMGLKYLDDLNGPSQLGVGKLRGGIHKGRRVSTATAFLNPISKRKNLYVIKHTFVHQIEFDKEKKATGVKVTLIYGESQFFFARKEIIISGGTVNTPKILMYSGIGPKKRLRDLKIKVLSDLPVGKNLQDHVRIPIPITLDTGAERRGEEFWQKAAAQYLIDQTGPHATNYDQPNINAFLSVPDGKTLPDVQIDHNYFVPNTSHVATMCEKVMFYNESICKQFVDWNSDKELLFVLVSLCRPHSRGEINIRFENTIEHPIIHPRYFSDKRDMETFVKALKRVSEIVKTPTFKDMKAELKRIQFEGCDDLEFESDEYWECMARTVTYHVFHPVGTAKMGKPDDPEAVVDSRLRVYGVKGLRVVDASVMPTIPSVNIQAAVMMIAERAADFIKEDHLKSQNETVTKDEL
;
A
#
# COMPACT_ATOMS: atom_id res chain seq x y z
N MET A 1 11.87 -17.31 49.64
CA MET A 1 12.69 -18.31 50.38
C MET A 1 12.29 -19.68 49.86
N SER A 2 13.03 -20.18 48.87
CA SER A 2 13.97 -21.31 48.98
C SER A 2 13.22 -22.63 49.24
N SER A 3 13.17 -23.54 48.27
CA SER A 3 14.22 -24.53 47.92
C SER A 3 13.54 -25.91 48.05
N THR A 4 13.78 -27.01 47.34
CA THR A 4 14.84 -27.57 46.48
C THR A 4 14.31 -28.98 46.14
N ASN A 5 14.25 -29.42 44.89
CA ASN A 5 15.27 -30.14 44.11
C ASN A 5 15.78 -31.50 44.67
N LYS A 6 15.94 -32.45 43.72
CA LYS A 6 16.70 -33.74 43.71
C LYS A 6 15.91 -35.03 43.98
N SER A 7 16.19 -36.19 43.37
CA SER A 7 16.95 -36.67 42.20
C SER A 7 17.00 -38.22 42.24
N ILE A 8 17.28 -38.87 41.10
CA ILE A 8 18.03 -40.16 40.91
C ILE A 8 17.25 -41.42 40.44
N ASN A 9 17.72 -41.86 39.26
CA ASN A 9 17.69 -43.14 38.53
C ASN A 9 17.67 -44.46 39.32
N GLN A 10 17.07 -45.52 38.73
CA GLN A 10 17.79 -46.71 38.18
C GLN A 10 16.81 -47.76 37.59
N ARG A 11 17.17 -48.36 36.43
CA ARG A 11 16.61 -49.61 35.87
C ARG A 11 17.33 -50.82 36.50
N PRO A 12 16.86 -52.09 36.34
CA PRO A 12 17.36 -52.94 35.23
C PRO A 12 16.42 -54.08 34.71
N THR A 13 16.70 -54.56 33.46
CA THR A 13 16.69 -55.94 32.85
C THR A 13 15.70 -57.04 33.32
N SER A 14 15.24 -58.09 32.61
CA SER A 14 15.38 -58.73 31.27
C SER A 14 14.65 -60.11 31.30
N LEU A 15 14.62 -60.88 30.18
CA LEU A 15 14.29 -62.34 29.97
C LEU A 15 12.81 -62.64 29.61
N GLU A 16 12.41 -63.56 28.71
CA GLU A 16 12.95 -64.79 28.07
C GLU A 16 12.05 -65.12 26.82
N GLY A 17 12.51 -65.65 25.66
CA GLY A 17 12.80 -67.06 25.29
C GLY A 17 11.78 -67.55 24.21
N SER A 18 11.99 -68.43 23.20
CA SER A 18 13.10 -69.30 22.74
C SER A 18 12.71 -70.08 21.43
N ARG A 19 13.69 -70.35 20.53
CA ARG A 19 14.03 -71.63 19.79
C ARG A 19 13.06 -72.22 18.72
N ASN A 20 13.45 -72.89 17.59
CA ASN A 20 14.58 -73.76 17.15
C ASN A 20 14.69 -73.74 15.58
N ASP A 21 15.86 -73.68 14.92
CA ASP A 21 16.84 -74.73 14.46
C ASP A 21 16.50 -75.59 13.21
N ASN A 22 17.29 -75.46 12.12
CA ASN A 22 18.06 -76.54 11.45
C ASN A 22 18.75 -76.11 10.11
N THR A 23 20.07 -76.36 10.02
CA THR A 23 20.98 -76.38 8.84
C THR A 23 21.01 -77.78 8.16
N PRO A 24 21.88 -78.19 7.17
CA PRO A 24 23.07 -77.56 6.53
C PRO A 24 23.31 -77.85 5.00
N ILE A 25 24.39 -77.28 4.42
CA ILE A 25 25.50 -77.95 3.65
C ILE A 25 26.11 -77.05 2.53
N ARG A 26 27.45 -76.85 2.65
CA ARG A 26 28.60 -76.71 1.70
C ARG A 26 28.34 -76.42 0.20
N SER A 27 29.21 -75.75 -0.59
CA SER A 27 30.67 -75.88 -0.69
C SER A 27 31.31 -74.80 -1.59
N SER A 28 32.59 -74.51 -1.28
CA SER A 28 33.76 -74.40 -2.17
C SER A 28 33.80 -73.26 -3.21
N ASP A 29 34.69 -72.28 -3.03
CA ASP A 29 36.09 -72.25 -3.57
C ASP A 29 36.07 -71.48 -4.91
N ASN A 30 37.05 -70.72 -5.38
CA ASN A 30 38.47 -70.50 -5.14
C ASN A 30 38.80 -69.34 -6.12
N LYS A 31 39.66 -68.36 -5.91
CA LYS A 31 41.13 -68.37 -5.72
C LYS A 31 41.53 -66.88 -5.74
N THR A 32 42.19 -66.32 -4.71
CA THR A 32 43.66 -66.19 -4.53
C THR A 32 44.39 -65.67 -5.78
N ILE A 33 45.29 -64.68 -5.72
CA ILE A 33 46.68 -64.71 -5.19
C ILE A 33 47.16 -63.23 -5.21
N ARG A 34 47.48 -62.58 -4.09
CA ARG A 34 48.73 -62.54 -3.27
C ARG A 34 49.79 -61.48 -3.71
N PRO A 35 50.70 -61.08 -2.79
CA PRO A 35 51.23 -59.71 -2.65
C PRO A 35 52.76 -59.60 -2.83
N THR A 36 53.31 -58.38 -2.91
CA THR A 36 54.74 -58.06 -2.62
C THR A 36 54.87 -56.54 -2.32
N LYS A 37 55.24 -56.11 -1.10
CA LYS A 37 56.59 -55.79 -0.57
C LYS A 37 57.52 -54.98 -1.51
N ARG A 38 57.78 -53.71 -1.12
CA ARG A 38 58.98 -52.87 -1.41
C ARG A 38 60.28 -53.64 -1.04
N PRO A 39 61.51 -53.08 -1.20
CA PRO A 39 62.17 -52.22 -2.20
C PRO A 39 63.49 -52.87 -2.71
N ALA A 40 64.15 -52.35 -3.77
CA ALA A 40 65.60 -52.53 -3.96
C ALA A 40 66.17 -51.57 -5.00
N LEU A 41 66.95 -50.60 -4.53
CA LEU A 41 68.07 -50.04 -5.27
C LEU A 41 69.21 -51.07 -5.26
N SER A 42 69.73 -51.41 -6.44
CA SER A 42 71.09 -51.94 -6.59
C SER A 42 71.94 -50.92 -7.35
N SER A 43 73.16 -50.79 -6.85
CA SER A 43 74.20 -49.78 -7.05
C SER A 43 74.85 -49.73 -8.44
N PRO A 44 75.62 -48.67 -8.76
CA PRO A 44 76.10 -48.36 -10.10
C PRO A 44 77.40 -49.10 -10.45
N SER A 45 77.68 -49.23 -11.76
CA SER A 45 78.99 -49.62 -12.27
C SER A 45 79.53 -48.57 -13.25
N SER A 46 80.81 -48.24 -13.04
CA SER A 46 81.78 -47.51 -13.88
C SER A 46 81.56 -46.02 -14.14
N LYS A 47 82.39 -45.22 -13.44
CA LYS A 47 83.26 -44.11 -13.92
C LYS A 47 82.68 -43.24 -15.06
N GLU A 48 82.48 -41.94 -14.88
CA GLU A 48 83.55 -40.93 -14.75
C GLU A 48 83.09 -39.67 -13.97
N ASP A 49 84.04 -39.04 -13.29
CA ASP A 49 83.89 -37.83 -12.47
C ASP A 49 83.58 -36.55 -13.29
N ALA A 50 82.48 -35.86 -12.98
CA ALA A 50 82.31 -34.41 -13.18
C ALA A 50 81.22 -33.84 -12.23
N PRO A 51 81.40 -32.63 -11.64
CA PRO A 51 80.49 -32.10 -10.62
C PRO A 51 79.16 -31.59 -11.21
N LEU A 52 78.03 -31.98 -10.61
CA LEU A 52 76.70 -31.39 -10.85
C LEU A 52 76.68 -29.95 -10.34
N THR A 53 76.59 -28.99 -11.26
CA THR A 53 76.48 -27.55 -10.98
C THR A 53 75.04 -27.15 -10.64
N CYS A 54 74.85 -26.01 -9.97
CA CYS A 54 73.51 -25.45 -9.66
C CYS A 54 72.61 -25.29 -10.90
N GLU A 55 73.19 -25.16 -12.10
CA GLU A 55 72.47 -25.09 -13.38
C GLU A 55 71.75 -26.40 -13.73
N GLY A 56 72.34 -27.56 -13.41
CA GLY A 56 71.75 -28.87 -13.67
C GLY A 56 70.55 -29.19 -12.77
N ILE A 57 70.57 -28.71 -11.53
CA ILE A 57 69.44 -28.83 -10.58
C ILE A 57 68.27 -27.95 -11.02
N ARG A 58 68.55 -26.76 -11.57
CA ARG A 58 67.54 -25.83 -12.06
C ARG A 58 66.78 -26.38 -13.29
N ILE A 59 67.48 -27.02 -14.24
CA ILE A 59 66.86 -27.62 -15.43
C ILE A 59 65.93 -28.78 -15.05
N ILE A 60 66.32 -29.62 -14.08
CA ILE A 60 65.50 -30.75 -13.61
C ILE A 60 64.23 -30.25 -12.88
N ILE A 61 64.33 -29.15 -12.12
CA ILE A 61 63.19 -28.53 -11.43
C ILE A 61 62.24 -27.82 -12.42
N ASP A 62 62.77 -27.13 -13.43
CA ASP A 62 61.97 -26.44 -14.45
C ASP A 62 61.20 -27.41 -15.37
N ASP A 63 61.79 -28.57 -15.72
CA ASP A 63 61.10 -29.60 -16.51
C ASP A 63 60.05 -30.36 -15.68
N ALA A 64 60.32 -30.61 -14.39
CA ALA A 64 59.34 -31.22 -13.48
C ALA A 64 58.17 -30.29 -13.18
N LEU A 65 58.39 -28.98 -13.07
CA LEU A 65 57.33 -27.99 -12.85
C LEU A 65 56.46 -27.79 -14.10
N LYS A 66 57.03 -27.81 -15.31
CA LYS A 66 56.27 -27.64 -16.56
C LYS A 66 55.34 -28.83 -16.85
N SER A 67 55.78 -30.06 -16.62
CA SER A 67 54.93 -31.23 -16.89
C SER A 67 53.78 -31.37 -15.88
N HIS A 68 54.04 -31.10 -14.59
CA HIS A 68 53.01 -31.16 -13.55
C HIS A 68 52.00 -30.01 -13.65
N LEU A 69 52.42 -28.81 -14.05
CA LEU A 69 51.50 -27.68 -14.19
C LEU A 69 50.54 -27.86 -15.38
N SER A 70 51.02 -28.47 -16.48
CA SER A 70 50.18 -28.83 -17.63
C SER A 70 49.09 -29.84 -17.25
N GLU A 71 49.47 -30.93 -16.58
CA GLU A 71 48.50 -31.94 -16.12
C GLU A 71 47.49 -31.37 -15.12
N LEU A 72 47.92 -30.51 -14.19
CA LEU A 72 47.03 -29.84 -13.23
C LEU A 72 46.05 -28.87 -13.91
N ILE A 73 46.50 -28.13 -14.93
CA ILE A 73 45.64 -27.20 -15.69
C ILE A 73 44.63 -27.97 -16.54
N ASP A 74 45.03 -29.09 -17.14
CA ASP A 74 44.13 -29.94 -17.92
C ASP A 74 43.11 -30.65 -17.02
N GLU A 75 43.54 -31.15 -15.86
CA GLU A 75 42.66 -31.78 -14.86
C GLU A 75 41.70 -30.76 -14.24
N PHE A 76 42.17 -29.56 -13.93
CA PHE A 76 41.32 -28.47 -13.42
C PHE A 76 40.31 -28.00 -14.48
N SER A 77 40.74 -27.83 -15.73
CA SER A 77 39.86 -27.46 -16.85
C SER A 77 38.84 -28.56 -17.18
N ALA A 78 39.19 -29.83 -17.01
CA ALA A 78 38.27 -30.95 -17.16
C ALA A 78 37.24 -31.00 -16.02
N ARG A 79 37.68 -30.79 -14.76
CA ARG A 79 36.79 -30.73 -13.59
C ARG A 79 35.85 -29.54 -13.63
N MET A 80 36.32 -28.36 -14.03
CA MET A 80 35.48 -27.17 -14.19
C MET A 80 34.44 -27.35 -15.30
N ARG A 81 34.81 -27.97 -16.44
CA ARG A 81 33.85 -28.34 -17.50
C ARG A 81 32.80 -29.33 -16.98
N ALA A 82 33.20 -30.33 -16.19
CA ALA A 82 32.27 -31.29 -15.60
C ALA A 82 31.30 -30.65 -14.59
N ILE A 83 31.77 -29.71 -13.76
CA ILE A 83 30.93 -28.95 -12.82
C ILE A 83 29.94 -28.06 -13.58
N LEU A 84 30.42 -27.30 -14.57
CA LEU A 84 29.58 -26.48 -15.43
C LEU A 84 28.53 -27.32 -16.16
N ASP A 85 28.88 -28.48 -16.70
CA ASP A 85 27.94 -29.39 -17.37
C ASP A 85 26.90 -30.01 -16.41
N ILE A 86 27.22 -30.16 -15.13
CA ILE A 86 26.28 -30.63 -14.10
C ILE A 86 25.31 -29.52 -13.73
N GLU A 87 25.81 -28.30 -13.46
CA GLU A 87 24.95 -27.15 -13.14
C GLU A 87 24.08 -26.73 -14.35
N LEU A 88 24.62 -26.74 -15.57
CA LEU A 88 23.84 -26.49 -16.79
C LEU A 88 22.75 -27.55 -17.02
N ARG A 89 22.99 -28.81 -16.67
CA ARG A 89 21.96 -29.86 -16.74
C ARG A 89 20.88 -29.64 -15.70
N GLN A 90 21.26 -29.33 -14.46
CA GLN A 90 20.31 -29.04 -13.39
C GLN A 90 19.43 -27.84 -13.73
N VAL A 91 20.01 -26.75 -14.24
CA VAL A 91 19.27 -25.56 -14.70
C VAL A 91 18.33 -25.89 -15.87
N LYS A 92 18.74 -26.78 -16.80
CA LYS A 92 17.89 -27.22 -17.92
C LYS A 92 16.71 -28.09 -17.50
N ASP A 93 16.93 -28.98 -16.53
CA ASP A 93 15.90 -29.85 -15.98
C ASP A 93 14.89 -29.00 -15.19
N GLU A 94 15.36 -28.06 -14.36
CA GLU A 94 14.50 -27.09 -13.67
C GLU A 94 13.71 -26.19 -14.64
N LEU A 95 14.33 -25.71 -15.73
CA LEU A 95 13.65 -24.95 -16.80
C LEU A 95 12.59 -25.78 -17.54
N GLN A 96 12.81 -27.09 -17.69
CA GLN A 96 11.88 -27.99 -18.35
C GLN A 96 10.66 -28.29 -17.46
N ASP A 97 10.88 -28.47 -16.16
CA ASP A 97 9.83 -28.67 -15.17
C ASP A 97 8.95 -27.41 -15.03
N VAL A 98 9.56 -26.22 -14.99
CA VAL A 98 8.83 -24.94 -15.00
C VAL A 98 7.99 -24.78 -16.27
N LYS A 99 8.53 -25.16 -17.44
CA LYS A 99 7.80 -25.10 -18.71
C LYS A 99 6.59 -26.04 -18.74
N GLN A 100 6.73 -27.26 -18.23
CA GLN A 100 5.62 -28.22 -18.15
C GLN A 100 4.54 -27.77 -17.17
N ALA A 101 4.93 -27.22 -16.00
CA ALA A 101 3.99 -26.64 -15.05
C ALA A 101 3.21 -25.47 -15.65
N MET A 102 3.87 -24.58 -16.40
CA MET A 102 3.22 -23.43 -17.03
C MET A 102 2.30 -23.81 -18.21
N GLN A 103 2.65 -24.84 -18.99
CA GLN A 103 1.77 -25.39 -20.04
C GLN A 103 0.52 -26.02 -19.44
N PHE A 104 0.68 -26.79 -18.36
CA PHE A 104 -0.44 -27.36 -17.63
C PHE A 104 -1.38 -26.27 -17.07
N VAL A 105 -0.83 -25.18 -16.53
CA VAL A 105 -1.61 -24.02 -16.08
C VAL A 105 -2.38 -23.36 -17.24
N ASN A 106 -1.81 -23.26 -18.44
CA ASN A 106 -2.52 -22.74 -19.62
C ASN A 106 -3.70 -23.64 -20.02
N GLU A 107 -3.53 -24.96 -19.99
CA GLU A 107 -4.61 -25.91 -20.27
C GLU A 107 -5.75 -25.77 -19.23
N GLN A 108 -5.43 -25.52 -17.96
CA GLN A 108 -6.44 -25.24 -16.93
C GLN A 108 -7.18 -23.90 -17.16
N PHE A 109 -6.50 -22.87 -17.65
CA PHE A 109 -7.15 -21.60 -18.00
C PHE A 109 -8.17 -21.75 -19.14
N GLU A 110 -7.88 -22.58 -20.15
CA GLU A 110 -8.79 -22.87 -21.26
C GLU A 110 -10.05 -23.64 -20.82
N ASP A 111 -9.95 -24.46 -19.78
CA ASP A 111 -11.09 -25.18 -19.19
C ASP A 111 -12.00 -24.22 -18.39
N ILE A 112 -11.44 -23.29 -17.63
CA ILE A 112 -12.20 -22.31 -16.82
C ILE A 112 -12.86 -21.23 -17.69
N GLU A 113 -12.21 -20.80 -18.76
CA GLU A 113 -12.75 -19.85 -19.75
C GLU A 113 -14.04 -20.36 -20.39
N ARG A 114 -14.16 -21.69 -20.54
CA ARG A 114 -15.36 -22.37 -21.05
C ARG A 114 -16.52 -22.38 -20.06
N GLU A 115 -16.25 -22.35 -18.75
CA GLU A 115 -17.28 -22.48 -17.70
C GLU A 115 -17.78 -21.14 -17.14
N HIS A 116 -16.96 -20.06 -17.12
CA HIS A 116 -17.30 -18.79 -16.47
C HIS A 116 -17.18 -17.54 -17.37
N LYS A 117 -18.31 -17.04 -17.87
CA LYS A 117 -18.39 -15.88 -18.80
C LYS A 117 -17.86 -14.56 -18.23
N THR A 118 -17.96 -14.32 -16.93
CA THR A 118 -17.57 -13.05 -16.29
C THR A 118 -16.04 -12.88 -16.19
N SER A 119 -15.28 -13.98 -16.31
CA SER A 119 -13.83 -14.04 -16.06
C SER A 119 -12.97 -13.97 -17.33
N GLN A 120 -13.59 -13.98 -18.52
CA GLN A 120 -12.90 -14.18 -19.81
C GLN A 120 -11.81 -13.13 -20.10
N ILE A 121 -12.01 -11.85 -19.74
CA ILE A 121 -11.01 -10.80 -19.98
C ILE A 121 -9.77 -10.97 -19.07
N CYS A 122 -9.97 -11.34 -17.80
CA CYS A 122 -8.86 -11.58 -16.87
C CYS A 122 -8.09 -12.85 -17.23
N ILE A 123 -8.82 -13.94 -17.55
CA ILE A 123 -8.24 -15.22 -17.97
C ILE A 123 -7.43 -15.02 -19.25
N LYS A 124 -7.95 -14.26 -20.22
CA LYS A 124 -7.24 -13.92 -21.44
C LYS A 124 -5.96 -13.12 -21.19
N ASN A 125 -6.00 -12.12 -20.32
CA ASN A 125 -4.79 -11.36 -19.95
C ASN A 125 -3.75 -12.23 -19.22
N LEU A 126 -4.19 -13.14 -18.36
CA LEU A 126 -3.32 -14.09 -17.66
C LEU A 126 -2.74 -15.14 -18.63
N GLN A 127 -3.54 -15.65 -19.57
CA GLN A 127 -3.09 -16.52 -20.66
C GLN A 127 -2.06 -15.81 -21.55
N GLU A 128 -2.28 -14.54 -21.90
CA GLU A 128 -1.34 -13.73 -22.69
C GLU A 128 -0.02 -13.51 -21.94
N GLN A 129 -0.07 -13.18 -20.64
CA GLN A 129 1.12 -13.07 -19.78
C GLN A 129 1.86 -14.41 -19.61
N ASN A 130 1.14 -15.51 -19.40
CA ASN A 130 1.72 -16.84 -19.23
C ASN A 130 2.35 -17.34 -20.54
N THR A 131 1.72 -17.04 -21.69
CA THR A 131 2.25 -17.29 -23.03
C THR A 131 3.51 -16.46 -23.30
N PHE A 132 3.54 -15.20 -22.88
CA PHE A 132 4.72 -14.33 -22.95
C PHE A 132 5.87 -14.83 -22.06
N MET A 133 5.57 -15.34 -20.87
CA MET A 133 6.59 -15.94 -20.00
C MET A 133 7.13 -17.27 -20.57
N LEU A 134 6.26 -18.11 -21.15
CA LEU A 134 6.65 -19.33 -21.87
C LEU A 134 7.55 -19.04 -23.08
N SER A 135 7.32 -17.93 -23.79
CA SER A 135 8.17 -17.51 -24.90
C SER A 135 9.54 -17.04 -24.41
N ASN A 136 9.60 -16.26 -23.32
CA ASN A 136 10.85 -15.83 -22.70
C ASN A 136 11.68 -16.99 -22.14
N ILE A 137 11.04 -17.99 -21.52
CA ILE A 137 11.70 -19.22 -21.04
C ILE A 137 12.27 -20.03 -22.22
N THR A 138 11.52 -20.09 -23.32
CA THR A 138 11.96 -20.76 -24.54
C THR A 138 13.14 -20.03 -25.20
N ASP A 139 13.14 -18.70 -25.19
CA ASP A 139 14.27 -17.86 -25.65
C ASP A 139 15.51 -18.03 -24.73
N LEU A 140 15.31 -18.03 -23.41
CA LEU A 140 16.39 -18.26 -22.43
C LEU A 140 17.04 -19.63 -22.64
N LYS A 141 16.25 -20.68 -22.86
CA LYS A 141 16.73 -22.03 -23.19
C LYS A 141 17.52 -22.04 -24.50
N SER A 142 17.08 -21.28 -25.51
CA SER A 142 17.80 -21.10 -26.77
C SER A 142 19.16 -20.42 -26.56
N ARG A 143 19.21 -19.35 -25.76
CA ARG A 143 20.44 -18.60 -25.43
C ARG A 143 21.42 -19.43 -24.60
N ILE A 144 20.92 -20.24 -23.65
CA ILE A 144 21.73 -21.21 -22.89
C ILE A 144 22.34 -22.26 -23.82
N ASN A 145 21.58 -22.78 -24.79
CA ASN A 145 22.10 -23.72 -25.79
C ASN A 145 23.13 -23.08 -26.74
N GLN A 146 22.96 -21.80 -27.09
CA GLN A 146 23.95 -21.04 -27.88
C GLN A 146 25.25 -20.80 -27.10
N LEU A 147 25.15 -20.50 -25.80
CA LEU A 147 26.32 -20.36 -24.91
C LEU A 147 27.11 -21.66 -24.79
N GLU A 148 26.43 -22.81 -24.74
CA GLU A 148 27.05 -24.14 -24.71
C GLU A 148 27.79 -24.49 -26.02
N GLN A 149 27.24 -24.09 -27.17
CA GLN A 149 27.92 -24.22 -28.46
C GLN A 149 29.15 -23.29 -28.57
N GLY A 150 29.09 -22.11 -27.93
CA GLY A 150 30.19 -21.15 -27.84
C GLY A 150 31.33 -21.59 -26.91
N THR A 151 31.04 -22.28 -25.80
CA THR A 151 32.06 -22.82 -24.88
C THR A 151 32.69 -24.11 -25.38
N ARG A 152 32.00 -24.92 -26.19
CA ARG A 152 32.60 -26.12 -26.82
C ARG A 152 33.56 -25.80 -27.98
N SER A 153 33.51 -24.60 -28.55
CA SER A 153 34.27 -24.22 -29.76
C SER A 153 35.48 -23.32 -29.50
N ARG A 154 35.73 -22.89 -28.25
CA ARG A 154 36.93 -22.09 -27.91
C ARG A 154 37.95 -22.95 -27.15
N ASN A 155 39.05 -23.29 -27.82
CA ASN A 155 40.28 -23.64 -27.12
C ASN A 155 40.66 -22.48 -26.19
N ILE A 156 40.62 -22.70 -24.88
CA ILE A 156 41.11 -21.72 -23.91
C ILE A 156 42.64 -21.77 -23.98
N GLU A 157 43.23 -21.04 -24.92
CA GLU A 157 44.67 -20.75 -24.95
C GLU A 157 44.97 -19.73 -23.86
N ILE A 158 45.56 -20.18 -22.75
CA ILE A 158 46.11 -19.28 -21.74
C ILE A 158 47.49 -18.82 -22.23
N GLN A 159 47.54 -17.67 -22.92
CA GLN A 159 48.82 -17.00 -23.20
C GLN A 159 49.41 -16.45 -21.89
N CYS A 160 50.50 -17.04 -21.41
CA CYS A 160 51.34 -16.45 -20.39
C CYS A 160 52.07 -15.22 -20.97
N LEU A 161 51.69 -14.01 -20.52
CA LEU A 161 52.41 -12.77 -20.82
C LEU A 161 53.75 -12.71 -20.04
N PRO A 162 54.85 -12.20 -20.64
CA PRO A 162 56.16 -12.13 -19.98
C PRO A 162 56.22 -11.12 -18.82
N GLU A 163 56.96 -11.51 -17.77
CA GLU A 163 57.34 -10.71 -16.60
C GLU A 163 58.03 -9.39 -16.98
N LYS A 164 57.28 -8.27 -17.07
CA LYS A 164 57.74 -6.89 -16.72
C LYS A 164 56.72 -5.77 -16.98
N LYS A 165 55.42 -5.98 -16.72
CA LYS A 165 54.42 -4.90 -16.74
C LYS A 165 53.38 -4.96 -15.61
N SER A 166 53.72 -5.54 -14.46
CA SER A 166 52.83 -5.60 -13.27
C SER A 166 53.09 -4.52 -12.21
N GLU A 167 54.01 -3.56 -12.44
CA GLU A 167 54.24 -2.45 -11.49
C GLU A 167 53.42 -1.18 -11.77
N ASN A 168 52.63 -1.10 -12.86
CA ASN A 168 51.97 0.15 -13.26
C ASN A 168 50.46 0.26 -12.96
N LEU A 169 49.83 -0.72 -12.31
CA LEU A 169 48.41 -0.58 -11.87
C LEU A 169 48.30 -0.20 -10.40
N VAL A 170 49.20 -0.68 -9.54
CA VAL A 170 49.23 -0.32 -8.11
C VAL A 170 49.74 1.12 -7.90
N SER A 171 50.60 1.63 -8.79
CA SER A 171 51.09 3.03 -8.71
C SER A 171 50.03 4.06 -9.15
N ILE A 172 49.12 3.69 -10.06
CA ILE A 172 48.00 4.54 -10.49
C ILE A 172 46.92 4.62 -9.39
N VAL A 173 46.63 3.50 -8.71
CA VAL A 173 45.67 3.47 -7.59
C VAL A 173 46.21 4.21 -6.35
N LYS A 174 47.52 4.10 -6.05
CA LYS A 174 48.14 4.87 -4.96
C LYS A 174 48.28 6.37 -5.27
N LYS A 175 48.42 6.78 -6.54
CA LYS A 175 48.46 8.21 -6.91
C LYS A 175 47.11 8.92 -6.86
N LEU A 176 45.99 8.19 -6.75
CA LEU A 176 44.64 8.76 -6.63
C LEU A 176 44.12 8.83 -5.19
N GLY A 177 44.86 8.33 -4.19
CA GLY A 177 44.63 8.64 -2.78
C GLY A 177 43.24 8.34 -2.20
N LYS A 178 42.57 7.25 -2.61
CA LYS A 178 41.23 6.88 -2.08
C LYS A 178 41.20 5.48 -1.47
N THR A 179 40.64 5.39 -0.26
CA THR A 179 40.29 4.17 0.46
C THR A 179 38.80 3.88 0.21
N ILE A 180 38.44 2.62 -0.07
CA ILE A 180 37.03 2.18 -0.12
C ILE A 180 36.67 1.61 1.25
N SER A 181 35.73 2.24 1.95
CA SER A 181 35.11 1.70 3.16
C SER A 181 33.61 1.50 2.92
N CYS A 182 33.11 0.28 3.07
CA CYS A 182 31.68 -0.02 3.09
C CYS A 182 31.23 -0.07 4.55
N GLU A 183 30.36 0.85 4.97
CA GLU A 183 29.58 0.74 6.20
C GLU A 183 28.21 0.16 5.87
N ILE A 184 27.81 -0.90 6.57
CA ILE A 184 26.44 -1.43 6.55
C ILE A 184 25.64 -0.59 7.55
N LYS A 185 24.61 0.13 7.09
CA LYS A 185 23.59 0.72 7.97
C LYS A 185 22.31 -0.12 7.85
N ASP A 186 21.92 -0.68 8.99
CA ASP A 186 20.67 -1.40 9.31
C ASP A 186 20.41 -2.77 8.65
N GLU A 187 20.16 -3.77 9.50
CA GLU A 187 19.87 -5.18 9.16
C GLU A 187 18.37 -5.49 8.95
N ASN A 188 17.49 -4.50 8.85
CA ASN A 188 16.08 -4.73 8.57
C ASN A 188 15.70 -4.07 7.25
N ILE A 189 15.79 -4.78 6.12
CA ILE A 189 14.94 -4.67 4.92
C ILE A 189 15.39 -5.73 3.89
N MET A 190 14.45 -6.60 3.48
CA MET A 190 14.54 -7.40 2.26
C MET A 190 14.36 -6.49 1.04
N HIS A 191 15.44 -6.17 0.31
CA HIS A 191 15.36 -5.79 -1.11
C HIS A 191 16.62 -6.25 -1.88
N LEU A 192 16.41 -6.74 -3.11
CA LEU A 192 17.43 -7.13 -4.09
C LEU A 192 18.40 -5.96 -4.41
N PRO A 193 19.69 -6.21 -4.65
CA PRO A 193 20.69 -5.15 -4.83
C PRO A 193 20.60 -4.50 -6.22
N TYR A 194 20.46 -3.18 -6.26
CA TYR A 194 20.79 -2.34 -7.42
C TYR A 194 22.15 -1.68 -7.18
N CYS A 195 23.12 -1.93 -8.05
CA CYS A 195 24.39 -1.22 -8.08
C CYS A 195 24.26 0.07 -8.90
N THR A 196 24.59 1.23 -8.31
CA THR A 196 24.93 2.45 -9.07
C THR A 196 26.26 3.02 -8.58
N VAL A 197 27.11 3.40 -9.54
CA VAL A 197 28.38 4.10 -9.29
C VAL A 197 28.08 5.60 -9.33
N SER A 198 28.34 6.32 -8.25
CA SER A 198 28.22 7.78 -8.19
C SER A 198 29.48 8.38 -7.53
N ALA A 199 30.11 9.30 -8.25
CA ALA A 199 31.30 10.02 -7.84
C ALA A 199 30.94 11.22 -6.93
N ALA A 200 31.76 11.42 -5.91
CA ALA A 200 31.60 12.39 -4.83
C ALA A 200 31.94 13.86 -5.18
N GLN A 201 31.36 14.78 -4.41
CA GLN A 201 31.97 16.03 -3.89
C GLN A 201 31.18 16.44 -2.63
N ASP A 202 31.69 16.19 -1.41
CA ASP A 202 32.46 17.11 -0.52
C ASP A 202 31.62 18.29 0.02
N SER A 203 31.53 18.65 1.32
CA SER A 203 32.21 18.24 2.55
C SER A 203 31.66 19.01 3.79
N LEU A 204 31.67 18.37 4.99
CA LEU A 204 31.90 18.89 6.37
C LEU A 204 30.85 19.88 7.00
N THR A 205 30.37 19.80 8.26
CA THR A 205 30.98 19.38 9.55
C THR A 205 29.98 19.41 10.75
N LYS A 206 30.19 18.54 11.77
CA LYS A 206 29.85 18.57 13.25
C LYS A 206 28.36 18.42 13.67
N ILE A 207 27.84 17.30 14.24
CA ILE A 207 28.08 16.52 15.50
C ILE A 207 27.81 17.31 16.80
N ASP A 208 26.75 16.98 17.58
CA ASP A 208 26.78 16.09 18.78
C ASP A 208 25.36 15.90 19.44
N PRO A 209 25.11 15.07 20.49
CA PRO A 209 24.40 13.77 20.40
C PRO A 209 23.29 13.57 21.47
N LEU A 210 22.62 12.40 21.54
CA LEU A 210 22.12 11.78 22.80
C LEU A 210 21.62 10.31 22.58
N HIS A 211 22.53 9.34 22.85
CA HIS A 211 22.40 7.94 23.37
C HIS A 211 21.52 6.85 22.66
N PRO A 212 21.70 5.53 22.97
CA PRO A 212 22.84 4.64 22.63
C PRO A 212 22.41 3.31 21.94
N PRO A 213 23.23 2.66 21.08
CA PRO A 213 23.01 1.27 20.71
C PRO A 213 23.83 0.32 21.59
N LEU A 214 23.16 -0.73 22.10
CA LEU A 214 23.79 -1.88 22.74
C LEU A 214 24.48 -2.74 21.68
N GLU A 215 25.74 -3.04 21.93
CA GLU A 215 26.68 -3.77 21.10
C GLU A 215 26.30 -5.25 20.87
N ALA A 216 26.55 -5.75 19.66
CA ALA A 216 27.04 -7.11 19.47
C ALA A 216 28.02 -7.15 18.28
N ASN A 217 29.27 -7.49 18.60
CA ASN A 217 30.43 -7.56 17.72
C ASN A 217 30.39 -8.75 16.74
N ILE A 218 30.74 -8.54 15.47
CA ILE A 218 31.41 -9.57 14.64
C ILE A 218 32.66 -8.96 14.00
N SER A 219 33.80 -9.50 14.42
CA SER A 219 35.15 -9.25 13.90
C SER A 219 35.38 -9.93 12.54
N ILE A 220 35.94 -9.17 11.61
CA ILE A 220 36.52 -9.62 10.34
C ILE A 220 37.82 -10.38 10.65
N VAL A 221 38.01 -11.58 10.08
CA VAL A 221 39.32 -12.21 9.96
C VAL A 221 39.70 -12.30 8.48
N ASP A 222 40.83 -11.66 8.20
CA ASP A 222 41.52 -11.51 6.95
C ASP A 222 42.03 -12.86 6.41
N SER A 223 41.95 -13.03 5.09
CA SER A 223 42.23 -14.29 4.40
C SER A 223 43.72 -14.48 4.12
N LYS A 224 44.47 -14.93 5.12
CA LYS A 224 45.69 -15.72 4.90
C LYS A 224 45.68 -16.91 5.86
N ASP A 225 45.93 -18.08 5.30
CA ASP A 225 46.02 -19.40 5.95
C ASP A 225 44.70 -20.17 6.18
N LEU A 226 44.19 -20.82 5.13
CA LEU A 226 43.48 -22.10 5.30
C LEU A 226 43.85 -23.07 4.16
N ASN A 227 44.99 -23.73 4.35
CA ASN A 227 45.20 -25.07 3.83
C ASN A 227 44.35 -26.03 4.68
N ILE A 228 43.65 -26.93 4.00
CA ILE A 228 42.69 -27.86 4.56
C ILE A 228 43.43 -28.88 5.42
N ASN A 229 43.17 -28.91 6.73
CA ASN A 229 43.31 -30.11 7.52
C ASN A 229 42.23 -30.21 8.60
N SER A 230 41.73 -31.44 8.76
CA SER A 230 40.63 -31.88 9.60
C SER A 230 40.61 -31.30 11.02
N ASN A 231 39.62 -30.46 11.32
CA ASN A 231 38.89 -30.35 12.60
C ASN A 231 38.09 -29.03 12.64
N ASN A 232 36.91 -28.98 11.99
CA ASN A 232 36.03 -27.82 12.08
C ASN A 232 34.78 -28.15 12.91
N ARG A 233 34.76 -27.72 14.18
CA ARG A 233 33.68 -27.94 15.16
C ARG A 233 32.31 -27.35 14.74
N LYS A 234 32.24 -26.52 13.69
CA LYS A 234 30.98 -25.94 13.17
C LYS A 234 30.16 -26.89 12.28
N LEU A 235 30.75 -27.91 11.65
CA LEU A 235 29.97 -28.90 10.88
C LEU A 235 29.23 -29.91 11.77
N ASN A 236 29.69 -30.10 13.02
CA ASN A 236 29.05 -30.98 13.99
C ASN A 236 27.80 -30.37 14.63
N TYR A 237 27.63 -29.04 14.59
CA TYR A 237 26.44 -28.37 15.14
C TYR A 237 25.23 -28.55 14.22
N TYR A 238 25.38 -28.31 12.91
CA TYR A 238 24.32 -28.56 11.92
C TYR A 238 23.94 -30.03 11.78
N LYS A 239 24.89 -30.94 12.06
CA LYS A 239 24.60 -32.39 12.07
C LYS A 239 23.81 -32.82 13.30
N ALA A 240 24.03 -32.17 14.45
CA ALA A 240 23.26 -32.41 15.67
C ALA A 240 21.82 -31.86 15.57
N ASP A 241 21.65 -30.67 14.97
CA ASP A 241 20.32 -30.09 14.73
C ASP A 241 19.52 -30.89 13.70
N TYR A 242 20.18 -31.38 12.64
CA TYR A 242 19.55 -32.27 11.65
C TYR A 242 19.12 -33.63 12.24
N GLU A 243 19.93 -34.22 13.13
CA GLU A 243 19.58 -35.47 13.84
C GLU A 243 18.45 -35.23 14.87
N ALA A 244 18.42 -34.07 15.53
CA ALA A 244 17.35 -33.69 16.46
C ALA A 244 16.01 -33.46 15.75
N ILE A 245 16.01 -32.79 14.61
CA ILE A 245 14.82 -32.58 13.76
C ILE A 245 14.32 -33.92 13.20
N ARG A 246 15.23 -34.80 12.77
CA ARG A 246 14.89 -36.14 12.30
C ARG A 246 14.28 -37.01 13.41
N GLY A 247 14.80 -36.89 14.63
CA GLY A 247 14.23 -37.56 15.81
C GLY A 247 12.83 -37.06 16.14
N ALA A 248 12.61 -35.74 16.13
CA ALA A 248 11.30 -35.13 16.38
C ALA A 248 10.24 -35.55 15.36
N LEU A 249 10.60 -35.67 14.08
CA LEU A 249 9.69 -36.08 12.99
C LEU A 249 9.38 -37.58 12.98
N SER A 250 10.19 -38.41 13.64
CA SER A 250 9.96 -39.87 13.74
C SER A 250 8.96 -40.30 14.81
N GLY A 251 8.56 -39.39 15.70
CA GLY A 251 7.63 -39.66 16.81
C GLY A 251 6.15 -39.36 16.53
N ILE A 252 5.80 -38.85 15.35
CA ILE A 252 4.43 -38.45 15.00
C ILE A 252 3.70 -39.65 14.37
N ASP A 253 2.62 -40.11 14.99
CA ASP A 253 1.72 -41.12 14.42
C ASP A 253 0.70 -40.45 13.47
N TRP A 254 1.13 -40.27 12.23
CA TRP A 254 0.35 -39.62 11.16
C TRP A 254 -0.98 -40.31 10.84
N ASN A 255 -1.23 -41.54 11.33
CA ASN A 255 -2.51 -42.21 11.13
C ASN A 255 -3.63 -41.66 12.02
N SER A 256 -3.31 -41.02 13.16
CA SER A 256 -4.35 -40.40 14.01
C SER A 256 -4.80 -39.04 13.49
N GLU A 257 -3.89 -38.23 12.91
CA GLU A 257 -4.24 -36.94 12.27
C GLU A 257 -5.06 -37.12 10.97
N LEU A 258 -4.85 -38.22 10.25
CA LEU A 258 -5.63 -38.55 9.04
C LEU A 258 -7.07 -39.00 9.35
N ALA A 259 -7.33 -39.50 10.56
CA ALA A 259 -8.66 -39.95 10.97
C ALA A 259 -9.61 -38.78 11.32
N GLU A 260 -9.09 -37.68 11.89
CA GLU A 260 -9.89 -36.48 12.22
C GLU A 260 -10.36 -35.69 10.99
N CYS A 261 -9.72 -35.88 9.83
CA CYS A 261 -10.09 -35.24 8.57
C CYS A 261 -11.20 -35.95 7.77
N THR A 262 -11.80 -37.04 8.29
CA THR A 262 -12.69 -37.92 7.48
C THR A 262 -14.18 -37.92 7.84
N ASN A 263 -14.67 -37.00 8.68
CA ASN A 263 -16.09 -36.99 9.03
C ASN A 263 -16.95 -36.26 7.98
N VAL A 264 -17.27 -36.97 6.89
CA VAL A 264 -18.09 -36.50 5.75
C VAL A 264 -19.50 -37.06 5.88
N ASN A 265 -20.47 -36.25 6.31
CA ASN A 265 -21.89 -36.61 6.22
C ASN A 265 -22.83 -35.43 5.90
N SER A 266 -22.35 -34.34 5.31
CA SER A 266 -23.23 -33.21 4.92
C SER A 266 -22.82 -32.42 3.65
N MET A 267 -22.16 -33.05 2.67
CA MET A 267 -21.76 -32.38 1.42
C MET A 267 -22.65 -32.76 0.22
N SER A 268 -22.92 -31.78 -0.65
CA SER A 268 -23.73 -31.93 -1.86
C SER A 268 -23.00 -32.69 -2.99
N SER A 269 -23.76 -33.18 -3.97
CA SER A 269 -23.28 -34.05 -5.06
C SER A 269 -22.17 -33.46 -5.93
N ASP A 270 -22.04 -32.13 -5.99
CA ASP A 270 -20.99 -31.45 -6.79
C ASP A 270 -19.61 -31.59 -6.15
N TYR A 271 -19.53 -31.72 -4.82
CA TYR A 271 -18.27 -31.92 -4.11
C TYR A 271 -17.68 -33.33 -4.27
N GLN A 272 -18.53 -34.32 -4.58
CA GLN A 272 -18.08 -35.69 -4.85
C GLN A 272 -17.17 -35.75 -6.09
N SER A 273 -17.36 -34.83 -7.06
CA SER A 273 -16.57 -34.72 -8.28
C SER A 273 -15.14 -34.23 -7.98
N THR A 274 -15.02 -33.12 -7.25
CA THR A 274 -13.73 -32.51 -6.86
C THR A 274 -12.94 -33.41 -5.90
N TYR A 275 -13.63 -34.09 -4.98
CA TYR A 275 -12.99 -35.08 -4.10
C TYR A 275 -12.45 -36.29 -4.87
N ASN A 276 -13.24 -36.85 -5.82
CA ASN A 276 -12.80 -37.94 -6.68
C ASN A 276 -11.67 -37.51 -7.65
N TYR A 277 -11.65 -36.23 -8.04
CA TYR A 277 -10.57 -35.62 -8.83
C TYR A 277 -9.26 -35.54 -8.02
N HIS A 278 -9.30 -35.07 -6.77
CA HIS A 278 -8.15 -35.08 -5.87
C HIS A 278 -7.66 -36.49 -5.51
N PHE A 279 -8.56 -37.46 -5.37
CA PHE A 279 -8.18 -38.86 -5.12
C PHE A 279 -7.49 -39.51 -6.33
N LYS A 280 -7.89 -39.14 -7.56
CA LYS A 280 -7.20 -39.53 -8.80
C LYS A 280 -5.84 -38.83 -8.99
N LEU A 281 -5.71 -37.59 -8.52
CA LEU A 281 -4.45 -36.84 -8.50
C LEU A 281 -3.44 -37.51 -7.55
N ILE A 282 -3.87 -37.87 -6.33
CA ILE A 282 -3.04 -38.57 -5.33
C ILE A 282 -2.63 -39.97 -5.82
N SER A 283 -3.52 -40.69 -6.51
CA SER A 283 -3.18 -42.03 -7.05
C SER A 283 -2.22 -41.99 -8.26
N LYS A 284 -2.24 -40.93 -9.07
CA LYS A 284 -1.25 -40.71 -10.14
C LYS A 284 0.12 -40.30 -9.60
N ILE A 285 0.16 -39.50 -8.54
CA ILE A 285 1.40 -39.07 -7.85
C ILE A 285 2.09 -40.25 -7.14
N ASN A 286 1.33 -41.25 -6.68
CA ASN A 286 1.86 -42.49 -6.10
C ASN A 286 2.71 -43.35 -7.08
N ARG A 287 2.68 -43.09 -8.39
CA ARG A 287 3.54 -43.79 -9.37
C ARG A 287 4.97 -43.24 -9.48
N PHE A 288 5.29 -42.12 -8.84
CA PHE A 288 6.64 -41.53 -8.79
C PHE A 288 7.41 -41.99 -7.53
N SER A 289 7.43 -43.30 -7.28
CA SER A 289 7.96 -43.94 -6.05
C SER A 289 9.50 -44.02 -5.98
N GLY A 290 10.24 -43.14 -6.67
CA GLY A 290 11.70 -43.12 -6.68
C GLY A 290 12.35 -42.07 -5.76
N TYR A 291 11.64 -41.01 -5.38
CA TYR A 291 12.25 -39.88 -4.67
C TYR A 291 11.59 -39.69 -3.29
N GLY A 292 12.42 -39.70 -2.25
CA GLY A 292 12.04 -39.89 -0.85
C GLY A 292 11.09 -38.83 -0.26
N ARG A 293 10.55 -39.15 0.93
CA ARG A 293 9.52 -38.41 1.70
C ARG A 293 9.72 -36.89 1.78
N VAL A 294 10.96 -36.40 1.71
CA VAL A 294 11.30 -34.96 1.71
C VAL A 294 10.84 -34.25 0.45
N PHE A 295 10.99 -34.88 -0.73
CA PHE A 295 10.52 -34.32 -1.99
C PHE A 295 8.99 -34.27 -2.04
N ARG A 296 8.33 -35.26 -1.41
CA ARG A 296 6.87 -35.31 -1.29
C ARG A 296 6.32 -34.20 -0.37
N ALA A 297 7.01 -33.91 0.73
CA ALA A 297 6.66 -32.81 1.62
C ALA A 297 6.89 -31.44 0.96
N ALA A 298 8.05 -31.26 0.32
CA ALA A 298 8.35 -30.03 -0.43
C ALA A 298 7.37 -29.79 -1.58
N PHE A 299 7.01 -30.84 -2.33
CA PHE A 299 6.04 -30.75 -3.43
C PHE A 299 4.61 -30.51 -2.93
N ASN A 300 4.19 -31.09 -1.80
CA ASN A 300 2.90 -30.79 -1.19
C ASN A 300 2.83 -29.36 -0.63
N ILE A 301 3.93 -28.85 -0.07
CA ILE A 301 4.05 -27.44 0.36
C ILE A 301 3.99 -26.52 -0.87
N ILE A 302 4.70 -26.87 -1.95
CA ILE A 302 4.66 -26.12 -3.22
C ILE A 302 3.25 -26.16 -3.82
N LEU A 303 2.55 -27.31 -3.83
CA LEU A 303 1.16 -27.42 -4.29
C LEU A 303 0.18 -26.65 -3.40
N CYS A 304 0.39 -26.64 -2.08
CA CYS A 304 -0.40 -25.84 -1.15
C CYS A 304 -0.17 -24.34 -1.40
N PHE A 305 1.09 -23.93 -1.62
CA PHE A 305 1.44 -22.59 -2.06
C PHE A 305 0.85 -22.25 -3.43
N ILE A 306 0.87 -23.17 -4.40
CA ILE A 306 0.29 -22.97 -5.73
C ILE A 306 -1.23 -22.85 -5.62
N ASN A 307 -1.90 -23.67 -4.81
CA ASN A 307 -3.34 -23.61 -4.58
C ASN A 307 -3.75 -22.34 -3.83
N GLN A 308 -3.01 -21.92 -2.80
CA GLN A 308 -3.24 -20.64 -2.13
C GLN A 308 -2.97 -19.46 -3.06
N ASN A 309 -1.90 -19.50 -3.87
CA ASN A 309 -1.65 -18.48 -4.88
C ASN A 309 -2.70 -18.51 -6.00
N TYR A 310 -3.29 -19.67 -6.31
CA TYR A 310 -4.35 -19.83 -7.30
C TYR A 310 -5.68 -19.30 -6.79
N GLU A 311 -6.05 -19.56 -5.53
CA GLU A 311 -7.20 -18.95 -4.86
C GLU A 311 -7.03 -17.43 -4.74
N VAL A 312 -5.83 -16.95 -4.40
CA VAL A 312 -5.50 -15.51 -4.39
C VAL A 312 -5.49 -14.91 -5.80
N SER A 313 -5.05 -15.63 -6.83
CA SER A 313 -5.01 -15.17 -8.22
C SER A 313 -6.41 -15.16 -8.87
N THR A 314 -7.24 -16.15 -8.59
CA THR A 314 -8.66 -16.19 -9.00
C THR A 314 -9.48 -15.15 -8.22
N ALA A 315 -9.22 -14.95 -6.93
CA ALA A 315 -9.75 -13.84 -6.14
C ALA A 315 -9.34 -12.47 -6.71
N ARG A 316 -8.10 -12.31 -7.17
CA ARG A 316 -7.63 -11.10 -7.88
C ARG A 316 -8.41 -10.85 -9.16
N CYS A 317 -8.78 -11.88 -9.91
CA CYS A 317 -9.64 -11.71 -11.09
C CYS A 317 -11.06 -11.25 -10.74
N LEU A 318 -11.57 -11.56 -9.54
CA LEU A 318 -12.90 -11.12 -9.08
C LEU A 318 -12.91 -9.68 -8.53
N ILE A 319 -11.75 -9.20 -8.03
CA ILE A 319 -11.60 -7.89 -7.37
C ILE A 319 -10.54 -7.02 -8.06
N THR A 320 -10.59 -6.90 -9.38
CA THR A 320 -9.78 -5.93 -10.14
C THR A 320 -10.67 -4.95 -10.90
N GLU A 321 -10.08 -3.83 -11.34
CA GLU A 321 -10.72 -2.84 -12.19
C GLU A 321 -9.88 -2.58 -13.45
N PRO A 322 -10.50 -2.22 -14.58
CA PRO A 322 -9.82 -1.94 -15.83
C PRO A 322 -9.23 -0.52 -15.81
N TRP A 323 -8.18 -0.32 -15.01
CA TRP A 323 -7.52 0.98 -14.88
C TRP A 323 -6.94 1.46 -16.23
N PRO A 324 -6.93 2.79 -16.48
CA PRO A 324 -6.30 3.36 -17.67
C PRO A 324 -4.84 2.90 -17.85
N GLN A 325 -4.47 2.69 -19.11
CA GLN A 325 -3.09 2.38 -19.48
C GLN A 325 -2.13 3.51 -19.09
N ASP A 326 -0.95 3.15 -18.59
CA ASP A 326 0.13 4.12 -18.38
C ASP A 326 0.76 4.50 -19.73
N HIS A 327 0.71 5.79 -20.06
CA HIS A 327 1.28 6.34 -21.29
C HIS A 327 2.73 6.80 -21.11
N SER A 328 3.33 6.65 -19.93
CA SER A 328 4.68 7.18 -19.61
C SER A 328 5.79 6.75 -20.58
N TYR A 329 5.72 5.55 -21.17
CA TYR A 329 6.69 5.06 -22.16
C TYR A 329 6.46 5.58 -23.58
N GLY A 330 5.26 6.07 -23.89
CA GLY A 330 4.86 6.51 -25.23
C GLY A 330 4.97 8.02 -25.45
N LEU A 331 5.26 8.79 -24.40
CA LEU A 331 5.41 10.24 -24.48
C LEU A 331 6.87 10.63 -24.66
N SER A 332 7.11 11.70 -25.41
CA SER A 332 8.45 12.27 -25.60
C SER A 332 8.64 13.51 -24.73
N ASP A 333 9.88 13.75 -24.31
CA ASP A 333 10.24 15.01 -23.65
C ASP A 333 9.90 16.21 -24.54
N GLY A 334 9.33 17.26 -23.94
CA GLY A 334 8.85 18.46 -24.63
C GLY A 334 7.53 18.28 -25.40
N GLN A 335 6.81 17.18 -25.21
CA GLN A 335 5.52 16.98 -25.89
C GLN A 335 4.46 17.99 -25.40
N HIS A 336 3.63 18.44 -26.35
CA HIS A 336 2.59 19.43 -26.11
C HIS A 336 1.18 18.83 -26.04
N PHE A 337 0.43 19.25 -25.03
CA PHE A 337 -0.98 18.95 -24.81
C PHE A 337 -1.79 20.25 -24.77
N ASP A 338 -3.10 20.18 -24.96
CA ASP A 338 -3.96 21.35 -24.78
C ASP A 338 -4.11 21.65 -23.30
N PHE A 339 -4.35 20.61 -22.51
CA PHE A 339 -4.50 20.68 -21.05
C PHE A 339 -3.58 19.68 -20.36
N ILE A 340 -2.98 20.12 -19.26
CA ILE A 340 -2.25 19.25 -18.33
C ILE A 340 -2.95 19.32 -16.96
N ILE A 341 -3.41 18.19 -16.45
CA ILE A 341 -4.06 18.03 -15.15
C ILE A 341 -3.08 17.34 -14.21
N ILE A 342 -2.83 17.94 -13.04
CA ILE A 342 -1.89 17.43 -12.04
C ILE A 342 -2.67 16.84 -10.86
N GLY A 343 -2.63 15.52 -10.70
CA GLY A 343 -3.35 14.77 -9.66
C GLY A 343 -4.71 14.27 -10.12
N SER A 344 -5.01 13.02 -9.82
CA SER A 344 -6.18 12.31 -10.35
C SER A 344 -7.38 12.23 -9.40
N GLY A 345 -7.41 12.99 -8.31
CA GLY A 345 -8.62 13.10 -7.47
C GLY A 345 -9.75 13.81 -8.21
N ALA A 346 -9.92 15.11 -7.96
CA ALA A 346 -10.78 15.98 -8.77
C ALA A 346 -10.41 15.93 -10.27
N GLY A 347 -9.11 15.71 -10.56
CA GLY A 347 -8.60 15.59 -11.92
C GLY A 347 -9.19 14.43 -12.72
N SER A 348 -9.73 13.37 -12.09
CA SER A 348 -10.46 12.32 -12.81
C SER A 348 -11.72 12.85 -13.49
N VAL A 349 -12.48 13.72 -12.80
CA VAL A 349 -13.68 14.38 -13.32
C VAL A 349 -13.29 15.31 -14.48
N LEU A 350 -12.27 16.15 -14.27
CA LEU A 350 -11.76 17.06 -15.31
C LEU A 350 -11.26 16.32 -16.55
N ALA A 351 -10.50 15.24 -16.37
CA ALA A 351 -9.99 14.44 -17.48
C ALA A 351 -11.15 13.87 -18.31
N ASN A 352 -12.21 13.41 -17.65
CA ASN A 352 -13.44 13.00 -18.34
C ASN A 352 -14.08 14.16 -19.10
N ARG A 353 -14.41 15.25 -18.43
CA ARG A 353 -15.14 16.36 -19.05
C ARG A 353 -14.36 17.06 -20.16
N LEU A 354 -13.06 17.25 -20.02
CA LEU A 354 -12.25 17.93 -21.03
C LEU A 354 -11.98 17.03 -22.25
N SER A 355 -11.79 15.72 -22.04
CA SER A 355 -11.58 14.79 -23.17
C SER A 355 -12.85 14.45 -23.95
N GLU A 356 -14.04 14.88 -23.49
CA GLU A 356 -15.27 14.86 -24.31
C GLU A 356 -15.12 15.70 -25.58
N VAL A 357 -14.27 16.73 -25.56
CA VAL A 357 -13.95 17.52 -26.75
C VAL A 357 -12.84 16.80 -27.52
N GLU A 358 -13.21 16.10 -28.60
CA GLU A 358 -12.28 15.26 -29.37
C GLU A 358 -11.03 16.01 -29.87
N GLY A 359 -11.18 17.31 -30.16
CA GLY A 359 -10.10 18.17 -30.63
C GLY A 359 -9.07 18.57 -29.55
N TRP A 360 -9.30 18.26 -28.28
CA TRP A 360 -8.39 18.60 -27.18
C TRP A 360 -7.58 17.39 -26.73
N LYS A 361 -6.25 17.54 -26.69
CA LYS A 361 -5.33 16.57 -26.07
C LYS A 361 -5.18 16.86 -24.59
N VAL A 362 -5.56 15.90 -23.75
CA VAL A 362 -5.53 16.04 -22.29
C VAL A 362 -4.50 15.09 -21.71
N LEU A 363 -3.54 15.62 -20.95
CA LEU A 363 -2.60 14.83 -20.14
C LEU A 363 -3.03 14.88 -18.68
N LEU A 364 -3.26 13.72 -18.07
CA LEU A 364 -3.48 13.56 -16.63
C LEU A 364 -2.22 12.91 -16.01
N ILE A 365 -1.65 13.58 -15.01
CA ILE A 365 -0.43 13.15 -14.32
C ILE A 365 -0.78 12.72 -12.89
N GLU A 366 -0.49 11.48 -12.53
CA GLU A 366 -0.66 10.95 -11.17
C GLU A 366 0.68 10.47 -10.60
N ALA A 367 0.99 10.87 -9.37
CA ALA A 367 2.20 10.48 -8.67
C ALA A 367 2.13 9.05 -8.11
N GLY A 368 0.92 8.56 -7.87
CA GLY A 368 0.64 7.18 -7.48
C GLY A 368 0.51 6.18 -8.63
N SER A 369 0.27 4.93 -8.24
CA SER A 369 -0.04 3.83 -9.16
C SER A 369 -1.55 3.68 -9.36
N ASP A 370 -1.96 2.56 -9.95
CA ASP A 370 -3.34 2.09 -9.84
C ASP A 370 -3.71 1.85 -8.36
N PRO A 371 -4.97 2.09 -7.95
CA PRO A 371 -5.44 1.77 -6.61
C PRO A 371 -5.20 0.30 -6.26
N PRO A 372 -4.75 0.01 -5.03
CA PRO A 372 -4.42 -1.36 -4.66
C PRO A 372 -5.70 -2.15 -4.38
N MET A 373 -5.64 -3.49 -4.38
CA MET A 373 -6.85 -4.32 -4.32
C MET A 373 -7.68 -4.09 -3.05
N GLU A 374 -7.02 -3.83 -1.91
CA GLU A 374 -7.65 -3.49 -0.65
C GLU A 374 -8.49 -2.20 -0.71
N SER A 375 -8.25 -1.32 -1.69
CA SER A 375 -9.09 -0.14 -1.91
C SER A 375 -10.49 -0.51 -2.42
N ILE A 376 -10.66 -1.64 -3.10
CA ILE A 376 -11.95 -2.03 -3.67
C ILE A 376 -12.87 -2.58 -2.59
N VAL A 377 -12.30 -3.23 -1.56
CA VAL A 377 -13.04 -3.88 -0.48
C VAL A 377 -13.38 -2.85 0.61
N PRO A 378 -14.68 -2.56 0.85
CA PRO A 378 -15.09 -1.52 1.80
C PRO A 378 -14.47 -1.67 3.20
N ASN A 379 -14.43 -2.88 3.76
CA ASN A 379 -13.96 -3.08 5.15
C ASN A 379 -12.43 -3.01 5.28
N TYR A 380 -11.70 -2.95 4.17
CA TYR A 380 -10.24 -2.76 4.16
C TYR A 380 -9.83 -1.30 3.98
N ALA A 381 -10.77 -0.35 4.09
CA ALA A 381 -10.47 1.08 4.01
C ALA A 381 -9.31 1.50 4.95
N SER A 382 -9.25 1.01 6.19
CA SER A 382 -8.15 1.32 7.13
C SER A 382 -6.78 0.81 6.64
N ALA A 383 -6.74 -0.37 5.99
CA ALA A 383 -5.50 -0.96 5.49
C ALA A 383 -4.86 -0.10 4.38
N THR A 384 -5.66 0.69 3.67
CA THR A 384 -5.15 1.57 2.60
C THR A 384 -4.30 2.73 3.13
N PHE A 385 -4.47 3.14 4.39
CA PHE A 385 -3.83 4.34 4.94
C PHE A 385 -2.31 4.23 5.03
N GLN A 386 -1.80 3.05 5.39
CA GLN A 386 -0.36 2.78 5.53
C GLN A 386 0.22 2.04 4.31
N SER A 387 -0.51 2.01 3.20
CA SER A 387 -0.03 1.43 1.95
C SER A 387 0.94 2.35 1.22
N ARG A 388 1.69 1.81 0.25
CA ARG A 388 2.53 2.59 -0.69
C ARG A 388 1.71 3.56 -1.55
N ASN A 389 0.39 3.39 -1.57
CA ASN A 389 -0.59 4.13 -2.34
C ASN A 389 -1.25 5.24 -1.51
N SER A 390 -0.65 5.58 -0.37
CA SER A 390 -1.03 6.70 0.48
C SER A 390 0.22 7.55 0.78
N TYR A 391 0.07 8.87 0.76
CA TYR A 391 1.05 9.78 1.32
C TYR A 391 0.95 9.74 2.85
N PRO A 392 2.03 9.39 3.57
CA PRO A 392 1.98 9.31 5.02
C PRO A 392 2.32 10.67 5.64
N TYR A 393 1.48 11.68 5.47
CA TYR A 393 1.76 12.99 6.06
C TYR A 393 1.59 12.98 7.57
N TYR A 394 2.25 13.92 8.24
CA TYR A 394 2.14 14.14 9.67
C TYR A 394 2.03 15.63 9.95
N THR A 395 1.35 15.97 11.02
CA THR A 395 1.30 17.35 11.51
C THR A 395 2.54 17.68 12.31
N GLU A 396 2.82 18.97 12.42
CA GLU A 396 3.70 19.47 13.46
C GLU A 396 3.00 19.39 14.82
N PRO A 397 3.74 19.13 15.91
CA PRO A 397 3.17 19.05 17.24
C PRO A 397 2.50 20.38 17.65
N GLY A 398 1.51 20.30 18.53
CA GLY A 398 0.83 21.48 19.06
C GLY A 398 0.20 21.23 20.43
N GLU A 399 0.06 22.30 21.22
CA GLU A 399 -0.37 22.20 22.63
C GLU A 399 -1.86 21.90 22.80
N ASN A 400 -2.65 22.12 21.76
CA ASN A 400 -4.11 22.17 21.82
C ASN A 400 -4.81 20.91 21.32
N PHE A 401 -4.09 19.91 20.80
CA PHE A 401 -4.68 18.71 20.20
C PHE A 401 -3.73 17.51 20.27
N CYS A 402 -4.27 16.29 20.12
CA CYS A 402 -3.52 15.04 20.05
C CYS A 402 -2.49 14.79 21.17
N ARG A 403 -2.70 15.28 22.40
CA ARG A 403 -1.74 15.05 23.51
C ARG A 403 -1.55 13.55 23.81
N GLY A 404 -2.56 12.73 23.54
CA GLY A 404 -2.54 11.27 23.70
C GLY A 404 -2.03 10.49 22.48
N CYS A 405 -1.54 11.17 21.45
CA CYS A 405 -1.07 10.55 20.22
C CYS A 405 0.39 10.18 20.28
N ILE A 406 0.80 9.23 19.43
CA ILE A 406 2.21 8.85 19.29
C ILE A 406 3.00 10.11 18.89
N ASP A 407 4.04 10.44 19.67
CA ASP A 407 4.88 11.63 19.53
C ASP A 407 4.12 12.97 19.51
N GLN A 408 2.87 13.02 20.00
CA GLN A 408 1.99 14.19 20.00
C GLN A 408 1.76 14.80 18.60
N ILE A 409 1.80 13.96 17.57
CA ILE A 409 1.50 14.32 16.18
C ILE A 409 0.31 13.52 15.65
N THR A 410 -0.37 14.04 14.63
CA THR A 410 -1.45 13.32 13.94
C THR A 410 -0.98 12.79 12.59
N PHE A 411 -1.31 11.54 12.27
CA PHE A 411 -1.05 10.92 10.97
C PHE A 411 -2.11 11.30 9.93
N TRP A 412 -1.75 12.00 8.84
CA TRP A 412 -2.61 12.51 7.76
C TRP A 412 -2.46 11.73 6.42
N PRO A 413 -3.04 10.53 6.28
CA PRO A 413 -3.00 9.78 5.01
C PRO A 413 -3.73 10.54 3.90
N ARG A 414 -3.09 10.70 2.73
CA ARG A 414 -3.74 11.19 1.49
C ARG A 414 -3.57 10.17 0.38
N GLY A 415 -4.60 9.93 -0.43
CA GLY A 415 -4.49 8.96 -1.52
C GLY A 415 -3.39 9.36 -2.52
N LYS A 416 -2.49 8.41 -2.80
CA LYS A 416 -1.42 8.45 -3.79
C LYS A 416 -1.64 7.30 -4.78
N ALA A 417 -2.73 7.38 -5.53
CA ALA A 417 -3.14 6.44 -6.56
C ALA A 417 -4.15 7.12 -7.50
N LEU A 418 -4.52 6.47 -8.61
CA LEU A 418 -5.63 6.97 -9.43
C LEU A 418 -6.89 7.20 -8.56
N GLY A 419 -7.56 8.34 -8.75
CA GLY A 419 -8.72 8.74 -7.94
C GLY A 419 -8.34 9.40 -6.61
N GLY A 420 -7.06 9.51 -6.30
CA GLY A 420 -6.54 10.17 -5.12
C GLY A 420 -7.19 9.67 -3.82
N THR A 421 -7.63 10.60 -2.97
CA THR A 421 -8.21 10.25 -1.66
C THR A 421 -9.55 9.52 -1.77
N SER A 422 -10.29 9.64 -2.89
CA SER A 422 -11.54 8.88 -3.07
C SER A 422 -11.32 7.36 -3.10
N SER A 423 -10.11 6.92 -3.43
CA SER A 423 -9.72 5.51 -3.45
C SER A 423 -9.35 4.98 -2.06
N ILE A 424 -9.23 5.82 -1.05
CA ILE A 424 -8.86 5.40 0.32
C ILE A 424 -9.85 5.87 1.40
N ASN A 425 -10.85 6.68 1.07
CA ASN A 425 -11.73 7.31 2.06
C ASN A 425 -12.74 6.35 2.71
N GLY A 426 -13.61 6.88 3.58
CA GLY A 426 -14.71 6.11 4.18
C GLY A 426 -15.94 5.91 3.29
N MET A 427 -15.92 6.34 2.02
CA MET A 427 -16.98 6.20 1.00
C MET A 427 -18.28 6.97 1.24
N LEU A 428 -18.44 7.68 2.36
CA LEU A 428 -19.64 8.49 2.61
C LEU A 428 -19.86 9.55 1.53
N TYR A 429 -21.09 9.63 1.02
CA TYR A 429 -21.49 10.62 0.02
C TYR A 429 -22.52 11.58 0.62
N MET A 430 -22.07 12.80 0.90
CA MET A 430 -22.94 13.88 1.40
C MET A 430 -22.62 15.20 0.72
N ARG A 431 -23.67 15.98 0.43
CA ARG A 431 -23.60 17.26 -0.28
C ARG A 431 -23.59 18.46 0.66
N GLY A 432 -24.07 18.30 1.89
CA GLY A 432 -24.32 19.42 2.80
C GLY A 432 -25.65 20.10 2.50
N SER A 433 -25.90 21.20 3.18
CA SER A 433 -27.14 21.98 3.07
C SER A 433 -26.91 23.28 2.29
N PRO A 434 -27.98 23.95 1.82
CA PRO A 434 -27.87 25.25 1.19
C PRO A 434 -27.07 26.28 2.02
N GLY A 435 -27.22 26.25 3.35
CA GLY A 435 -26.53 27.18 4.25
C GLY A 435 -25.01 26.98 4.34
N ASP A 436 -24.50 25.81 3.99
CA ASP A 436 -23.04 25.58 3.91
C ASP A 436 -22.40 26.40 2.77
N TYR A 437 -23.16 26.63 1.70
CA TYR A 437 -22.70 27.31 0.48
C TYR A 437 -23.14 28.77 0.40
N GLU A 438 -24.02 29.23 1.28
CA GLU A 438 -24.46 30.63 1.33
C GLU A 438 -23.26 31.58 1.46
N LYS A 439 -22.30 31.23 2.31
CA LYS A 439 -21.07 32.01 2.46
C LYS A 439 -20.22 32.02 1.19
N TRP A 440 -20.15 30.92 0.46
CA TRP A 440 -19.42 30.86 -0.81
C TRP A 440 -20.07 31.79 -1.84
N HIS A 441 -21.39 31.81 -1.92
CA HIS A 441 -22.10 32.73 -2.80
C HIS A 441 -21.88 34.20 -2.42
N LEU A 442 -21.92 34.54 -1.13
CA LEU A 442 -21.67 35.91 -0.67
C LEU A 442 -20.23 36.38 -0.97
N GLU A 443 -19.28 35.46 -0.85
CA GLU A 443 -17.85 35.73 -1.11
C GLU A 443 -17.52 35.72 -2.60
N GLU A 444 -18.13 34.88 -3.44
CA GLU A 444 -17.72 34.72 -4.85
C GLU A 444 -18.72 35.29 -5.87
N GLY A 445 -19.97 35.47 -5.48
CA GLY A 445 -21.08 35.89 -6.35
C GLY A 445 -21.74 34.75 -7.13
N ASP A 446 -22.25 35.09 -8.31
CA ASP A 446 -23.09 34.20 -9.13
C ASP A 446 -22.34 32.95 -9.59
N GLY A 447 -23.03 31.81 -9.57
CA GLY A 447 -22.50 30.52 -10.00
C GLY A 447 -21.90 29.67 -8.88
N TRP A 448 -21.85 30.19 -7.66
CA TRP A 448 -21.56 29.48 -6.41
C TRP A 448 -22.76 29.46 -5.44
N ASP A 449 -23.95 29.83 -5.92
CA ASP A 449 -25.23 29.74 -5.22
C ASP A 449 -25.77 28.30 -5.20
N TRP A 450 -26.54 27.96 -4.16
CA TRP A 450 -27.08 26.60 -3.99
C TRP A 450 -27.87 26.08 -5.20
N PRO A 451 -28.81 26.83 -5.82
CA PRO A 451 -29.49 26.37 -7.03
C PRO A 451 -28.53 25.92 -8.14
N THR A 452 -27.47 26.70 -8.41
CA THR A 452 -26.45 26.34 -9.38
C THR A 452 -25.68 25.08 -8.92
N LEU A 453 -25.16 25.07 -7.69
CA LEU A 453 -24.34 23.97 -7.19
C LEU A 453 -25.10 22.65 -7.11
N LYS A 454 -26.39 22.69 -6.78
CA LYS A 454 -27.28 21.52 -6.74
C LYS A 454 -27.34 20.79 -8.08
N GLU A 455 -27.38 21.52 -9.20
CA GLU A 455 -27.36 20.89 -10.52
C GLU A 455 -26.01 20.22 -10.82
N TYR A 456 -24.89 20.78 -10.34
CA TYR A 456 -23.58 20.16 -10.46
C TYR A 456 -23.40 18.93 -9.57
N PHE A 457 -23.98 18.91 -8.37
CA PHE A 457 -24.08 17.69 -7.57
C PHE A 457 -24.83 16.59 -8.31
N LYS A 458 -26.00 16.92 -8.89
CA LYS A 458 -26.81 15.98 -9.68
C LYS A 458 -26.10 15.52 -10.97
N LYS A 459 -25.30 16.38 -11.60
CA LYS A 459 -24.55 16.06 -12.83
C LYS A 459 -23.58 14.89 -12.64
N SER A 460 -22.82 14.88 -11.54
CA SER A 460 -21.92 13.77 -11.22
C SER A 460 -22.62 12.54 -10.66
N GLU A 461 -23.74 12.73 -9.97
CA GLU A 461 -24.40 11.66 -9.21
C GLU A 461 -25.21 10.70 -10.09
N LYS A 462 -25.11 9.41 -9.75
CA LYS A 462 -26.04 8.37 -10.14
C LYS A 462 -26.58 7.64 -8.92
N MET A 463 -27.70 8.13 -8.42
CA MET A 463 -28.43 7.48 -7.33
C MET A 463 -29.06 6.18 -7.81
N VAL A 464 -28.80 5.08 -7.11
CA VAL A 464 -29.36 3.75 -7.45
C VAL A 464 -30.19 3.13 -6.32
N ASP A 465 -30.24 3.76 -5.15
CA ASP A 465 -31.02 3.26 -4.01
C ASP A 465 -32.53 3.25 -4.34
N PRO A 466 -33.19 2.07 -4.39
CA PRO A 466 -34.60 1.96 -4.68
C PRO A 466 -35.50 2.74 -3.70
N PHE A 467 -35.09 2.91 -2.44
CA PHE A 467 -35.88 3.68 -1.46
C PHE A 467 -36.00 5.15 -1.87
N ILE A 468 -34.90 5.74 -2.37
CA ILE A 468 -34.89 7.10 -2.90
C ILE A 468 -35.61 7.16 -4.24
N LEU A 469 -35.32 6.23 -5.15
CA LEU A 469 -35.84 6.27 -6.51
C LEU A 469 -37.35 6.03 -6.60
N ASN A 470 -37.91 5.22 -5.70
CA ASN A 470 -39.35 4.93 -5.66
C ASN A 470 -40.17 6.01 -4.93
N ASN A 471 -39.52 7.00 -4.30
CA ASN A 471 -40.18 8.15 -3.70
C ASN A 471 -40.04 9.37 -4.62
N PRO A 472 -41.11 9.85 -5.31
CA PRO A 472 -41.03 10.95 -6.25
C PRO A 472 -40.45 12.25 -5.68
N GLU A 473 -40.71 12.53 -4.39
CA GLU A 473 -40.25 13.75 -3.73
C GLU A 473 -38.76 13.71 -3.37
N LEU A 474 -38.22 12.52 -3.08
CA LEU A 474 -36.77 12.36 -2.88
C LEU A 474 -36.07 12.26 -4.23
N ARG A 475 -36.61 11.48 -5.17
CA ARG A 475 -36.06 11.24 -6.50
C ARG A 475 -35.70 12.52 -7.28
N LYS A 476 -36.51 13.57 -7.18
CA LYS A 476 -36.28 14.86 -7.87
C LYS A 476 -35.02 15.60 -7.37
N GLU A 477 -34.56 15.29 -6.17
CA GLU A 477 -33.37 15.88 -5.55
C GLU A 477 -32.07 15.20 -6.01
N HIS A 478 -32.15 14.11 -6.76
CA HIS A 478 -31.00 13.29 -7.15
C HIS A 478 -30.76 13.19 -8.67
N GLY A 479 -29.49 13.07 -9.02
CA GLY A 479 -29.03 12.70 -10.35
C GLY A 479 -29.12 11.19 -10.55
N THR A 480 -29.42 10.76 -11.77
CA THR A 480 -29.53 9.33 -12.13
C THR A 480 -28.67 8.92 -13.30
N ASP A 481 -28.04 9.88 -13.95
CA ASP A 481 -27.39 9.71 -15.24
C ASP A 481 -25.89 10.00 -15.17
N GLY A 482 -25.40 10.51 -14.03
CA GLY A 482 -23.98 10.75 -13.79
C GLY A 482 -23.15 9.47 -13.71
N GLU A 483 -21.85 9.63 -13.59
CA GLU A 483 -20.90 8.52 -13.55
C GLU A 483 -20.67 7.98 -12.14
N PHE A 484 -20.84 8.83 -11.11
CA PHE A 484 -20.56 8.46 -9.72
C PHE A 484 -21.76 7.77 -9.08
N ILE A 485 -21.72 6.45 -8.99
CA ILE A 485 -22.79 5.65 -8.40
C ILE A 485 -22.85 5.89 -6.88
N VAL A 486 -24.04 6.21 -6.40
CA VAL A 486 -24.35 6.36 -4.98
C VAL A 486 -25.39 5.31 -4.58
N ASP A 487 -25.01 4.45 -3.63
CA ASP A 487 -25.79 3.30 -3.18
C ASP A 487 -25.72 3.15 -1.65
N GLN A 488 -26.42 2.15 -1.12
CA GLN A 488 -26.33 1.73 0.27
C GLN A 488 -25.17 0.74 0.48
N LEU A 489 -24.73 0.61 1.74
CA LEU A 489 -23.84 -0.48 2.14
C LEU A 489 -24.52 -1.84 1.94
N ASN A 490 -23.80 -2.80 1.35
CA ASN A 490 -24.28 -4.17 1.13
C ASN A 490 -24.35 -5.00 2.42
N PHE A 491 -23.75 -4.52 3.52
CA PHE A 491 -23.82 -5.11 4.84
C PHE A 491 -23.89 -4.02 5.91
N THR A 492 -24.57 -4.28 7.04
CA THR A 492 -24.60 -3.40 8.21
C THR A 492 -24.97 -4.19 9.47
N HIS A 493 -24.62 -3.63 10.63
CA HIS A 493 -25.15 -4.07 11.93
C HIS A 493 -26.58 -3.54 12.12
N GLY A 494 -27.56 -4.19 11.47
CA GLY A 494 -28.95 -3.72 11.40
C GLY A 494 -29.60 -3.43 12.75
N ASP A 495 -29.58 -4.40 13.68
CA ASP A 495 -30.16 -4.23 15.03
C ASP A 495 -29.54 -3.04 15.79
N ILE A 496 -28.21 -2.90 15.72
CA ILE A 496 -27.50 -1.78 16.35
C ILE A 496 -27.86 -0.45 15.66
N ALA A 497 -27.98 -0.41 14.34
CA ALA A 497 -28.39 0.79 13.61
C ALA A 497 -29.82 1.24 13.98
N ASP A 498 -30.74 0.30 14.14
CA ASP A 498 -32.12 0.59 14.56
C ASP A 498 -32.16 1.11 16.01
N ARG A 499 -31.41 0.47 16.93
CA ARG A 499 -31.28 0.90 18.32
C ARG A 499 -30.66 2.30 18.45
N LEU A 500 -29.59 2.58 17.70
CA LEU A 500 -29.00 3.90 17.64
C LEU A 500 -30.00 4.95 17.12
N THR A 501 -30.73 4.62 16.06
CA THR A 501 -31.77 5.50 15.50
C THR A 501 -32.84 5.82 16.55
N ASN A 502 -33.31 4.82 17.30
CA ASN A 502 -34.28 5.01 18.37
C ASN A 502 -33.73 5.87 19.51
N ALA A 503 -32.48 5.66 19.93
CA ALA A 503 -31.84 6.47 20.96
C ALA A 503 -31.73 7.95 20.54
N TYR A 504 -31.36 8.23 19.28
CA TYR A 504 -31.35 9.60 18.78
C TYR A 504 -32.74 10.24 18.74
N LYS A 505 -33.79 9.46 18.40
CA LYS A 505 -35.18 9.94 18.47
C LYS A 505 -35.62 10.22 19.91
N GLU A 506 -35.22 9.39 20.87
CA GLU A 506 -35.45 9.63 22.31
C GLU A 506 -34.74 10.91 22.80
N MET A 507 -33.61 11.26 22.19
CA MET A 507 -32.94 12.54 22.42
C MET A 507 -33.61 13.72 21.70
N GLY A 508 -34.63 13.50 20.86
CA GLY A 508 -35.36 14.55 20.14
C GLY A 508 -34.85 14.85 18.74
N LEU A 509 -33.92 14.07 18.19
CA LEU A 509 -33.50 14.22 16.80
C LEU A 509 -34.57 13.65 15.86
N LYS A 510 -34.76 14.33 14.73
CA LYS A 510 -35.67 13.85 13.67
C LYS A 510 -34.99 12.75 12.86
N TYR A 511 -35.74 11.74 12.47
CA TYR A 511 -35.28 10.82 11.44
C TYR A 511 -35.39 11.47 10.06
N LEU A 512 -34.35 11.34 9.25
CA LEU A 512 -34.24 11.86 7.90
C LEU A 512 -34.18 10.69 6.92
N ASP A 513 -35.14 10.63 6.01
CA ASP A 513 -35.18 9.63 4.93
C ASP A 513 -33.97 9.76 3.97
N ASP A 514 -33.46 10.98 3.86
CA ASP A 514 -32.25 11.29 3.12
C ASP A 514 -31.41 12.39 3.80
N LEU A 515 -30.15 12.08 4.10
CA LEU A 515 -29.17 13.01 4.65
C LEU A 515 -28.71 14.05 3.60
N ASN A 516 -29.00 13.85 2.31
CA ASN A 516 -28.77 14.82 1.25
C ASN A 516 -29.98 15.74 0.96
N GLY A 517 -31.01 15.68 1.80
CA GLY A 517 -32.15 16.58 1.77
C GLY A 517 -31.81 18.03 2.14
N PRO A 518 -32.84 18.90 2.28
CA PRO A 518 -32.66 20.34 2.50
C PRO A 518 -31.99 20.71 3.83
N SER A 519 -31.93 19.78 4.79
CA SER A 519 -31.21 19.94 6.06
C SER A 519 -30.66 18.59 6.52
N GLN A 520 -29.47 18.61 7.13
CA GLN A 520 -28.86 17.44 7.76
C GLN A 520 -29.27 17.23 9.22
N LEU A 521 -29.88 18.22 9.88
CA LEU A 521 -30.19 18.17 11.32
C LEU A 521 -31.16 17.04 11.66
N GLY A 522 -30.62 15.95 12.24
CA GLY A 522 -31.35 14.72 12.48
C GLY A 522 -30.44 13.49 12.42
N VAL A 523 -31.06 12.32 12.29
CA VAL A 523 -30.40 11.02 12.11
C VAL A 523 -30.95 10.35 10.86
N GLY A 524 -30.11 9.70 10.06
CA GLY A 524 -30.55 9.05 8.83
C GLY A 524 -29.59 7.98 8.34
N LYS A 525 -30.02 7.21 7.35
CA LYS A 525 -29.24 6.13 6.75
C LYS A 525 -28.10 6.68 5.89
N LEU A 526 -26.95 6.02 5.92
CA LEU A 526 -25.82 6.39 5.05
C LEU A 526 -26.02 5.89 3.62
N ARG A 527 -25.53 6.71 2.69
CA ARG A 527 -25.31 6.38 1.29
C ARG A 527 -23.90 6.79 0.91
N GLY A 528 -23.30 6.08 -0.01
CA GLY A 528 -21.90 6.26 -0.33
C GLY A 528 -21.55 5.90 -1.75
N GLY A 529 -20.31 6.24 -2.12
CA GLY A 529 -19.63 5.73 -3.31
C GLY A 529 -19.30 4.26 -3.14
N ILE A 530 -20.32 3.42 -3.10
CA ILE A 530 -20.27 1.97 -2.98
C ILE A 530 -21.31 1.44 -3.95
N HIS A 531 -21.05 0.31 -4.60
CA HIS A 531 -22.04 -0.36 -5.40
C HIS A 531 -21.73 -1.85 -5.46
N LYS A 532 -22.73 -2.70 -5.19
CA LYS A 532 -22.58 -4.17 -5.18
C LYS A 532 -21.40 -4.61 -4.30
N GLY A 533 -21.30 -4.03 -3.11
CA GLY A 533 -20.27 -4.37 -2.13
C GLY A 533 -18.87 -3.87 -2.45
N ARG A 534 -18.68 -3.05 -3.50
CA ARG A 534 -17.37 -2.51 -3.90
C ARG A 534 -17.33 -1.01 -3.78
N ARG A 535 -16.17 -0.45 -3.46
CA ARG A 535 -15.93 1.00 -3.53
C ARG A 535 -16.13 1.55 -4.95
N VAL A 536 -16.72 2.73 -5.03
CA VAL A 536 -16.76 3.58 -6.23
C VAL A 536 -15.91 4.83 -5.97
N SER A 537 -14.70 4.85 -6.54
CA SER A 537 -13.81 6.01 -6.50
C SER A 537 -14.06 6.96 -7.68
N THR A 538 -13.44 8.14 -7.66
CA THR A 538 -13.46 9.04 -8.84
C THR A 538 -12.74 8.44 -10.05
N ALA A 539 -11.70 7.62 -9.86
CA ALA A 539 -11.08 6.88 -10.96
C ALA A 539 -12.04 5.82 -11.52
N THR A 540 -12.71 5.08 -10.64
CA THR A 540 -13.70 4.06 -11.00
C THR A 540 -14.83 4.68 -11.82
N ALA A 541 -15.40 5.79 -11.33
CA ALA A 541 -16.50 6.47 -11.97
C ALA A 541 -16.09 7.19 -13.26
N PHE A 542 -15.02 7.99 -13.24
CA PHE A 542 -14.75 8.94 -14.31
C PHE A 542 -13.61 8.53 -15.25
N LEU A 543 -12.64 7.72 -14.82
CA LEU A 543 -11.50 7.31 -15.67
C LEU A 543 -11.71 5.96 -16.34
N ASN A 544 -12.20 4.95 -15.62
CA ASN A 544 -12.37 3.61 -16.18
C ASN A 544 -13.24 3.59 -17.45
N PRO A 545 -14.40 4.30 -17.51
CA PRO A 545 -15.25 4.29 -18.70
C PRO A 545 -14.62 4.93 -19.94
N ILE A 546 -13.67 5.85 -19.73
CA ILE A 546 -13.04 6.65 -20.80
C ILE A 546 -11.61 6.21 -21.11
N SER A 547 -11.14 5.13 -20.50
CA SER A 547 -9.76 4.61 -20.61
C SER A 547 -9.28 4.36 -22.05
N LYS A 548 -10.21 4.24 -23.01
CA LYS A 548 -9.93 4.03 -24.44
C LYS A 548 -10.01 5.30 -25.30
N ARG A 549 -10.30 6.48 -24.72
CA ARG A 549 -10.34 7.74 -25.47
C ARG A 549 -8.94 8.09 -25.98
N LYS A 550 -8.81 8.27 -27.30
CA LYS A 550 -7.50 8.47 -27.97
C LYS A 550 -6.85 9.81 -27.67
N ASN A 551 -7.61 10.78 -27.19
CA ASN A 551 -7.17 12.13 -26.86
C ASN A 551 -6.85 12.32 -25.36
N LEU A 552 -7.02 11.26 -24.55
CA LEU A 552 -6.67 11.24 -23.13
C LEU A 552 -5.38 10.45 -22.93
N TYR A 553 -4.41 11.05 -22.26
CA TYR A 553 -3.15 10.44 -21.89
C TYR A 553 -3.07 10.43 -20.37
N VAL A 554 -2.99 9.25 -19.76
CA VAL A 554 -2.81 9.10 -18.31
C VAL A 554 -1.40 8.59 -18.07
N ILE A 555 -0.61 9.32 -17.26
CA ILE A 555 0.70 8.86 -16.81
C ILE A 555 0.70 8.67 -15.30
N LYS A 556 1.24 7.53 -14.87
CA LYS A 556 1.25 7.08 -13.47
C LYS A 556 2.67 7.16 -12.91
N HIS A 557 2.82 7.00 -11.59
CA HIS A 557 4.12 7.04 -10.91
C HIS A 557 4.95 8.29 -11.26
N THR A 558 4.29 9.40 -11.55
CA THR A 558 4.93 10.60 -12.10
C THR A 558 4.74 11.76 -11.15
N PHE A 559 5.84 12.23 -10.55
CA PHE A 559 5.81 13.32 -9.59
C PHE A 559 6.03 14.66 -10.29
N VAL A 560 5.15 15.63 -10.08
CA VAL A 560 5.31 17.01 -10.59
C VAL A 560 6.09 17.83 -9.58
N HIS A 561 7.23 18.39 -10.00
CA HIS A 561 8.11 19.17 -9.14
C HIS A 561 7.71 20.64 -9.11
N GLN A 562 7.49 21.23 -10.28
CA GLN A 562 7.16 22.64 -10.44
C GLN A 562 6.49 22.89 -11.80
N ILE A 563 5.86 24.06 -11.91
CA ILE A 563 5.28 24.60 -13.13
C ILE A 563 6.24 25.65 -13.70
N GLU A 564 6.46 25.59 -15.00
CA GLU A 564 7.27 26.54 -15.74
C GLU A 564 6.41 27.70 -16.27
N PHE A 565 6.99 28.90 -16.25
CA PHE A 565 6.32 30.12 -16.70
C PHE A 565 7.18 30.88 -17.72
N ASP A 566 6.52 31.50 -18.68
CA ASP A 566 7.17 32.43 -19.60
C ASP A 566 7.42 33.81 -18.97
N LYS A 567 7.97 34.73 -19.78
CA LYS A 567 8.26 36.11 -19.35
C LYS A 567 7.01 36.92 -18.99
N GLU A 568 5.84 36.54 -19.49
CA GLU A 568 4.55 37.17 -19.21
C GLU A 568 3.80 36.51 -18.05
N LYS A 569 4.46 35.59 -17.33
CA LYS A 569 3.89 34.78 -16.25
C LYS A 569 2.73 33.89 -16.71
N LYS A 570 2.73 33.44 -17.97
CA LYS A 570 1.83 32.37 -18.42
C LYS A 570 2.45 31.02 -18.09
N ALA A 571 1.68 30.14 -17.47
CA ALA A 571 2.08 28.76 -17.24
C ALA A 571 2.20 28.02 -18.58
N THR A 572 3.37 27.47 -18.87
CA THR A 572 3.68 26.88 -20.19
C THR A 572 3.93 25.39 -20.13
N GLY A 573 4.42 24.86 -19.01
CA GLY A 573 4.67 23.42 -18.87
C GLY A 573 4.90 22.98 -17.44
N VAL A 574 5.08 21.68 -17.26
CA VAL A 574 5.35 21.04 -15.98
C VAL A 574 6.66 20.28 -16.06
N LYS A 575 7.48 20.41 -15.01
CA LYS A 575 8.66 19.56 -14.82
C LYS A 575 8.27 18.37 -13.97
N VAL A 576 8.55 17.17 -14.46
CA VAL A 576 8.18 15.92 -13.79
C VAL A 576 9.37 14.97 -13.66
N THR A 577 9.26 14.01 -12.75
CA THR A 577 10.12 12.83 -12.73
C THR A 577 9.27 11.59 -12.94
N LEU A 578 9.66 10.81 -13.95
CA LEU A 578 9.01 9.54 -14.30
C LEU A 578 9.57 8.40 -13.43
N ILE A 579 8.89 7.25 -13.46
CA ILE A 579 9.25 6.06 -12.65
C ILE A 579 10.68 5.56 -12.87
N TYR A 580 11.26 5.79 -14.06
CA TYR A 580 12.63 5.41 -14.40
C TYR A 580 13.67 6.49 -14.06
N GLY A 581 13.29 7.52 -13.29
CA GLY A 581 14.18 8.50 -12.69
C GLY A 581 14.60 9.66 -13.60
N GLU A 582 14.17 9.67 -14.86
CA GLU A 582 14.45 10.78 -15.78
C GLU A 582 13.50 11.96 -15.52
N SER A 583 14.07 13.17 -15.48
CA SER A 583 13.29 14.40 -15.49
C SER A 583 12.81 14.70 -16.91
N GLN A 584 11.52 14.96 -17.08
CA GLN A 584 10.93 15.37 -18.36
C GLN A 584 10.11 16.65 -18.21
N PHE A 585 9.89 17.31 -19.34
CA PHE A 585 9.04 18.48 -19.47
C PHE A 585 7.86 18.18 -20.39
N PHE A 586 6.65 18.49 -19.94
CA PHE A 586 5.45 18.47 -20.78
C PHE A 586 4.86 19.87 -20.86
N PHE A 587 4.45 20.30 -22.05
CA PHE A 587 3.96 21.66 -22.29
C PHE A 587 2.44 21.70 -22.49
N ALA A 588 1.79 22.73 -21.98
CA ALA A 588 0.37 23.01 -22.16
C ALA A 588 0.18 24.18 -23.14
N ARG A 589 -0.68 24.01 -24.15
CA ARG A 589 -1.03 25.07 -25.11
C ARG A 589 -2.05 26.04 -24.50
N LYS A 590 -3.03 25.52 -23.78
CA LYS A 590 -4.14 26.27 -23.18
C LYS A 590 -3.88 26.52 -21.70
N GLU A 591 -4.09 25.50 -20.86
CA GLU A 591 -4.02 25.64 -19.40
C GLU A 591 -3.39 24.45 -18.70
N ILE A 592 -2.77 24.73 -17.55
CA ILE A 592 -2.37 23.74 -16.55
C ILE A 592 -3.36 23.83 -15.39
N ILE A 593 -3.81 22.67 -14.90
CA ILE A 593 -4.84 22.57 -13.86
C ILE A 593 -4.29 21.72 -12.71
N ILE A 594 -4.14 22.33 -11.53
CA ILE A 594 -3.67 21.63 -10.33
C ILE A 594 -4.88 21.03 -9.61
N SER A 595 -4.85 19.72 -9.40
CA SER A 595 -5.81 18.94 -8.61
C SER A 595 -5.07 18.05 -7.59
N GLY A 596 -4.01 18.59 -7.00
CA GLY A 596 -3.14 17.90 -6.04
C GLY A 596 -3.77 17.69 -4.66
N GLY A 597 -4.94 18.29 -4.41
CA GLY A 597 -5.61 18.30 -3.13
C GLY A 597 -4.98 19.28 -2.15
N THR A 598 -5.66 19.51 -1.03
CA THR A 598 -5.35 20.55 -0.03
C THR A 598 -3.90 20.54 0.46
N VAL A 599 -3.22 19.38 0.46
CA VAL A 599 -1.83 19.27 0.92
C VAL A 599 -0.83 19.51 -0.21
N ASN A 600 -0.98 18.88 -1.38
CA ASN A 600 0.03 18.96 -2.44
C ASN A 600 -0.12 20.18 -3.34
N THR A 601 -1.34 20.71 -3.49
CA THR A 601 -1.58 21.93 -4.26
C THR A 601 -0.77 23.13 -3.78
N PRO A 602 -0.77 23.50 -2.48
CA PRO A 602 0.07 24.59 -2.00
C PRO A 602 1.56 24.29 -2.17
N LYS A 603 2.00 23.02 -2.05
CA LYS A 603 3.40 22.64 -2.34
C LYS A 603 3.77 22.96 -3.79
N ILE A 604 2.97 22.50 -4.75
CA ILE A 604 3.22 22.70 -6.19
C ILE A 604 3.26 24.21 -6.49
N LEU A 605 2.31 25.00 -5.98
CA LEU A 605 2.31 26.45 -6.15
C LEU A 605 3.57 27.11 -5.59
N MET A 606 3.93 26.78 -4.33
CA MET A 606 5.10 27.38 -3.67
C MET A 606 6.41 27.03 -4.37
N TYR A 607 6.61 25.77 -4.75
CA TYR A 607 7.81 25.36 -5.53
C TYR A 607 7.85 25.99 -6.92
N SER A 608 6.69 26.39 -7.46
CA SER A 608 6.59 27.14 -8.72
C SER A 608 6.72 28.66 -8.54
N GLY A 609 7.10 29.14 -7.35
CA GLY A 609 7.30 30.55 -7.05
C GLY A 609 6.04 31.35 -6.71
N ILE A 610 4.91 30.68 -6.46
CA ILE A 610 3.62 31.29 -6.11
C ILE A 610 3.30 30.97 -4.64
N GLY A 611 3.35 31.97 -3.76
CA GLY A 611 3.08 31.78 -2.34
C GLY A 611 3.72 32.85 -1.46
N PRO A 612 3.78 32.65 -0.13
CA PRO A 612 4.24 33.67 0.79
C PRO A 612 5.70 34.07 0.50
N LYS A 613 5.90 35.31 0.03
CA LYS A 613 7.20 35.83 -0.43
C LYS A 613 8.34 35.65 0.56
N LYS A 614 8.08 35.78 1.86
CA LYS A 614 9.10 35.55 2.91
C LYS A 614 9.61 34.12 2.83
N ARG A 615 8.71 33.13 2.87
CA ARG A 615 9.09 31.71 2.86
C ARG A 615 9.82 31.32 1.58
N LEU A 616 9.33 31.77 0.43
CA LEU A 616 9.96 31.47 -0.86
C LEU A 616 11.40 31.99 -0.90
N ARG A 617 11.64 33.21 -0.40
CA ARG A 617 12.99 33.78 -0.29
C ARG A 617 13.89 33.02 0.68
N ASP A 618 13.36 32.59 1.83
CA ASP A 618 14.11 31.81 2.82
C ASP A 618 14.63 30.48 2.21
N LEU A 619 13.88 29.92 1.25
CA LEU A 619 14.25 28.71 0.49
C LEU A 619 14.85 29.01 -0.89
N LYS A 620 15.25 30.27 -1.16
CA LYS A 620 15.86 30.69 -2.43
C LYS A 620 15.03 30.41 -3.69
N ILE A 621 13.72 30.24 -3.54
CA ILE A 621 12.78 30.11 -4.66
C ILE A 621 12.45 31.50 -5.19
N LYS A 622 12.54 31.68 -6.51
CA LYS A 622 12.19 32.93 -7.18
C LYS A 622 10.70 33.22 -6.96
N VAL A 623 10.39 34.37 -6.37
CA VAL A 623 9.01 34.82 -6.16
C VAL A 623 8.43 35.32 -7.48
N LEU A 624 7.45 34.59 -8.01
CA LEU A 624 6.67 34.96 -9.18
C LEU A 624 5.42 35.75 -8.80
N SER A 625 4.72 35.30 -7.76
CA SER A 625 3.52 35.94 -7.21
C SER A 625 3.50 35.77 -5.68
N ASP A 626 3.26 36.87 -4.96
CA ASP A 626 3.16 36.87 -3.50
C ASP A 626 1.69 36.69 -3.11
N LEU A 627 1.33 35.45 -2.76
CA LEU A 627 -0.05 35.06 -2.44
C LEU A 627 -0.07 34.30 -1.11
N PRO A 628 -1.20 34.30 -0.38
CA PRO A 628 -1.36 33.61 0.89
C PRO A 628 -1.54 32.08 0.73
N VAL A 629 -0.85 31.47 -0.23
CA VAL A 629 -0.87 30.02 -0.47
C VAL A 629 -0.53 29.27 0.82
N GLY A 630 -1.28 28.21 1.10
CA GLY A 630 -1.11 27.39 2.29
C GLY A 630 -1.84 27.90 3.53
N LYS A 631 -2.38 29.12 3.54
CA LYS A 631 -3.18 29.66 4.66
C LYS A 631 -4.62 29.14 4.62
N ASN A 632 -5.46 29.55 5.58
CA ASN A 632 -6.88 29.18 5.67
C ASN A 632 -7.14 27.65 5.71
N LEU A 633 -6.18 26.85 6.17
CA LEU A 633 -6.38 25.41 6.33
C LEU A 633 -7.51 25.19 7.35
N GLN A 634 -8.51 24.44 6.94
CA GLN A 634 -9.64 24.01 7.75
C GLN A 634 -9.79 22.51 7.64
N ASP A 635 -10.24 21.85 8.69
CA ASP A 635 -10.54 20.42 8.69
C ASP A 635 -11.52 20.11 9.83
N HIS A 636 -12.33 19.08 9.68
CA HIS A 636 -13.18 18.61 10.77
C HIS A 636 -12.31 17.91 11.81
N VAL A 637 -12.42 18.37 13.05
CA VAL A 637 -11.75 17.76 14.20
C VAL A 637 -12.71 16.78 14.87
N ARG A 638 -12.22 15.61 15.33
CA ARG A 638 -13.03 14.53 15.87
C ARG A 638 -12.45 13.93 17.14
N ILE A 639 -13.33 13.45 18.01
CA ILE A 639 -12.96 12.58 19.13
C ILE A 639 -13.88 11.36 19.23
N PRO A 640 -13.39 10.22 19.74
CA PRO A 640 -14.23 9.08 20.10
C PRO A 640 -14.79 9.24 21.51
N ILE A 641 -16.09 8.97 21.68
CA ILE A 641 -16.72 8.71 22.97
C ILE A 641 -16.91 7.18 23.10
N PRO A 642 -16.13 6.50 23.95
CA PRO A 642 -16.21 5.06 24.13
C PRO A 642 -17.38 4.67 25.04
N ILE A 643 -18.22 3.74 24.56
CA ILE A 643 -19.35 3.19 25.29
C ILE A 643 -19.30 1.66 25.18
N THR A 644 -19.28 0.94 26.30
CA THR A 644 -19.46 -0.52 26.25
C THR A 644 -20.94 -0.87 26.26
N LEU A 645 -21.31 -1.91 25.52
CA LEU A 645 -22.66 -2.49 25.50
C LEU A 645 -22.61 -3.94 25.99
N ASP A 646 -23.76 -4.49 26.38
CA ASP A 646 -23.92 -5.93 26.67
C ASP A 646 -25.29 -6.36 26.13
N THR A 647 -25.33 -6.56 24.81
CA THR A 647 -26.53 -7.01 24.06
C THR A 647 -26.56 -8.52 23.83
N GLY A 648 -25.53 -9.23 24.31
CA GLY A 648 -25.36 -10.67 24.08
C GLY A 648 -24.70 -11.02 22.74
N ALA A 649 -23.98 -10.08 22.12
CA ALA A 649 -23.28 -10.34 20.86
C ALA A 649 -22.16 -11.39 21.04
N GLU A 650 -22.10 -12.35 20.13
CA GLU A 650 -21.07 -13.40 20.17
C GLU A 650 -19.71 -12.91 19.69
N ARG A 651 -18.65 -13.45 20.30
CA ARG A 651 -17.26 -13.26 19.86
C ARG A 651 -17.07 -13.84 18.47
N ARG A 652 -16.33 -13.13 17.62
CA ARG A 652 -15.98 -13.59 16.27
C ARG A 652 -14.53 -14.07 16.25
N GLY A 653 -14.34 -15.39 16.15
CA GLY A 653 -13.02 -16.00 15.97
C GLY A 653 -12.51 -15.90 14.53
N GLU A 654 -11.30 -16.40 14.30
CA GLU A 654 -10.65 -16.40 12.99
C GLU A 654 -11.48 -17.11 11.91
N GLU A 655 -12.11 -18.25 12.25
CA GLU A 655 -12.96 -19.01 11.34
C GLU A 655 -14.13 -18.18 10.77
N PHE A 656 -14.73 -17.30 11.61
CA PHE A 656 -15.79 -16.40 11.15
C PHE A 656 -15.28 -15.47 10.05
N TRP A 657 -14.11 -14.85 10.26
CA TRP A 657 -13.52 -13.91 9.31
C TRP A 657 -13.03 -14.58 8.04
N GLN A 658 -12.53 -15.81 8.12
CA GLN A 658 -12.21 -16.62 6.94
C GLN A 658 -13.46 -16.92 6.09
N LYS A 659 -14.58 -17.28 6.74
CA LYS A 659 -15.87 -17.46 6.05
C LYS A 659 -16.41 -16.16 5.47
N ALA A 660 -16.29 -15.05 6.20
CA ALA A 660 -16.68 -13.72 5.71
C ALA A 660 -15.88 -13.31 4.48
N ALA A 661 -14.56 -13.56 4.47
CA ALA A 661 -13.69 -13.31 3.33
C ALA A 661 -14.09 -14.15 2.13
N ALA A 662 -14.33 -15.45 2.32
CA ALA A 662 -14.81 -16.35 1.27
C ALA A 662 -16.17 -15.90 0.70
N GLN A 663 -17.12 -15.53 1.56
CA GLN A 663 -18.42 -14.98 1.16
C GLN A 663 -18.23 -13.75 0.26
N TYR A 664 -17.44 -12.77 0.71
CA TYR A 664 -17.19 -11.56 -0.05
C TYR A 664 -16.53 -11.82 -1.41
N LEU A 665 -15.59 -12.78 -1.47
CA LEU A 665 -14.97 -13.18 -2.73
C LEU A 665 -15.97 -13.79 -3.72
N ILE A 666 -16.95 -14.55 -3.23
CA ILE A 666 -17.94 -15.25 -4.07
C ILE A 666 -19.01 -14.28 -4.60
N ASP A 667 -19.60 -13.44 -3.75
CA ASP A 667 -20.79 -12.66 -4.10
C ASP A 667 -20.75 -11.19 -3.67
N GLN A 668 -19.64 -10.72 -3.09
CA GLN A 668 -19.45 -9.34 -2.61
C GLN A 668 -20.47 -8.93 -1.54
N THR A 669 -20.90 -9.89 -0.72
CA THR A 669 -21.77 -9.66 0.44
C THR A 669 -21.06 -9.96 1.76
N GLY A 670 -21.78 -9.76 2.86
CA GLY A 670 -21.29 -10.09 4.20
C GLY A 670 -20.37 -9.02 4.81
N PRO A 671 -19.71 -9.35 5.93
CA PRO A 671 -18.99 -8.39 6.78
C PRO A 671 -17.87 -7.57 6.12
N HIS A 672 -17.34 -7.98 4.95
CA HIS A 672 -16.35 -7.17 4.22
C HIS A 672 -16.97 -6.11 3.29
N ALA A 673 -18.28 -6.18 3.05
CA ALA A 673 -19.04 -5.26 2.21
C ALA A 673 -19.60 -4.04 2.97
N THR A 674 -19.05 -3.75 4.16
CA THR A 674 -19.31 -2.54 4.95
C THR A 674 -18.01 -1.78 5.19
N ASN A 675 -18.08 -0.50 5.57
CA ASN A 675 -16.93 0.34 5.90
C ASN A 675 -16.72 0.42 7.42
N TYR A 676 -15.53 0.12 7.93
CA TYR A 676 -15.14 0.27 9.36
C TYR A 676 -16.12 -0.36 10.37
N ASP A 677 -16.75 -1.49 10.02
CA ASP A 677 -17.83 -2.11 10.83
C ASP A 677 -18.88 -1.07 11.31
N GLN A 678 -19.17 -0.07 10.47
CA GLN A 678 -20.07 1.05 10.80
C GLN A 678 -21.53 0.56 10.79
N PRO A 679 -22.31 0.85 11.86
CA PRO A 679 -23.77 0.86 11.76
C PRO A 679 -24.16 1.92 10.72
N ASN A 680 -24.90 1.53 9.68
CA ASN A 680 -25.23 2.31 8.48
C ASN A 680 -26.14 3.53 8.74
N ILE A 681 -25.73 4.43 9.64
CA ILE A 681 -26.43 5.66 10.01
C ILE A 681 -25.43 6.80 10.28
N ASN A 682 -25.92 8.03 10.23
CA ASN A 682 -25.23 9.23 10.72
C ASN A 682 -26.20 10.14 11.44
N ALA A 683 -25.69 10.91 12.39
CA ALA A 683 -26.47 11.94 13.06
C ALA A 683 -25.77 13.30 13.00
N PHE A 684 -26.57 14.37 12.94
CA PHE A 684 -26.11 15.74 12.98
C PHE A 684 -26.97 16.52 13.97
N LEU A 685 -26.32 17.34 14.81
CA LEU A 685 -27.01 18.17 15.79
C LEU A 685 -26.37 19.54 15.94
N SER A 686 -27.13 20.47 16.50
CA SER A 686 -26.69 21.82 16.85
C SER A 686 -26.68 22.00 18.37
N VAL A 687 -25.78 22.82 18.89
CA VAL A 687 -25.74 23.23 20.30
C VAL A 687 -25.63 24.76 20.45
N PRO A 688 -26.59 25.43 21.11
CA PRO A 688 -27.88 24.88 21.55
C PRO A 688 -28.76 24.44 20.37
N ASP A 689 -29.81 23.68 20.68
CA ASP A 689 -30.80 23.26 19.69
C ASP A 689 -31.47 24.45 18.98
N GLY A 690 -31.93 24.24 17.74
CA GLY A 690 -32.70 25.24 16.99
C GLY A 690 -31.91 26.06 15.97
N LYS A 691 -30.61 25.79 15.77
CA LYS A 691 -29.86 26.36 14.62
C LYS A 691 -30.34 25.74 13.31
N THR A 692 -30.05 26.40 12.19
CA THR A 692 -30.34 25.91 10.83
C THR A 692 -29.28 24.95 10.30
N LEU A 693 -28.07 25.02 10.85
CA LEU A 693 -26.91 24.23 10.45
C LEU A 693 -26.37 23.47 11.66
N PRO A 694 -25.86 22.24 11.47
CA PRO A 694 -25.28 21.47 12.54
C PRO A 694 -23.96 22.04 13.02
N ASP A 695 -23.67 21.81 14.29
CA ASP A 695 -22.35 22.09 14.88
C ASP A 695 -21.49 20.83 14.90
N VAL A 696 -22.11 19.66 15.03
CA VAL A 696 -21.40 18.38 14.98
C VAL A 696 -22.06 17.33 14.09
N GLN A 697 -21.22 16.49 13.49
CA GLN A 697 -21.54 15.26 12.80
C GLN A 697 -21.10 14.09 13.68
N ILE A 698 -21.92 13.03 13.73
CA ILE A 698 -21.70 11.87 14.58
C ILE A 698 -21.72 10.61 13.72
N ASP A 699 -20.55 9.96 13.67
CA ASP A 699 -20.33 8.63 13.10
C ASP A 699 -20.28 7.56 14.21
N HIS A 700 -20.35 6.29 13.82
CA HIS A 700 -20.31 5.16 14.75
C HIS A 700 -19.38 4.07 14.24
N ASN A 701 -18.55 3.51 15.11
CA ASN A 701 -17.93 2.20 14.87
C ASN A 701 -18.40 1.23 15.96
N TYR A 702 -18.86 0.06 15.54
CA TYR A 702 -19.36 -0.96 16.44
C TYR A 702 -18.47 -2.20 16.37
N PHE A 703 -17.94 -2.60 17.52
CA PHE A 703 -17.04 -3.73 17.66
C PHE A 703 -17.68 -4.80 18.53
N VAL A 704 -17.76 -6.02 17.99
CA VAL A 704 -18.11 -7.21 18.77
C VAL A 704 -17.04 -7.51 19.83
N PRO A 705 -17.32 -8.33 20.86
CA PRO A 705 -16.35 -8.59 21.91
C PRO A 705 -15.10 -9.32 21.39
N ASN A 706 -13.95 -8.99 21.96
CA ASN A 706 -12.63 -9.58 21.72
C ASN A 706 -12.17 -9.55 20.26
N THR A 707 -12.30 -8.40 19.58
CA THR A 707 -11.85 -8.22 18.19
C THR A 707 -10.52 -7.46 18.10
N SER A 708 -9.63 -7.90 17.20
CA SER A 708 -8.37 -7.21 16.89
C SER A 708 -8.57 -5.87 16.16
N HIS A 709 -9.78 -5.60 15.65
CA HIS A 709 -10.10 -4.37 14.95
C HIS A 709 -10.03 -3.13 15.86
N VAL A 710 -10.30 -3.27 17.16
CA VAL A 710 -10.19 -2.14 18.12
C VAL A 710 -8.75 -1.64 18.22
N ALA A 711 -7.78 -2.55 18.39
CA ALA A 711 -6.37 -2.19 18.43
C ALA A 711 -5.92 -1.56 17.11
N THR A 712 -6.28 -2.17 15.98
CA THR A 712 -5.95 -1.65 14.64
C THR A 712 -6.52 -0.25 14.42
N MET A 713 -7.77 -0.02 14.79
CA MET A 713 -8.41 1.31 14.68
C MET A 713 -7.68 2.34 15.56
N CYS A 714 -7.38 2.00 16.81
CA CYS A 714 -6.74 2.90 17.74
C CYS A 714 -5.31 3.29 17.29
N GLU A 715 -4.49 2.32 16.93
CA GLU A 715 -3.09 2.55 16.60
C GLU A 715 -2.89 3.07 15.17
N LYS A 716 -3.62 2.52 14.20
CA LYS A 716 -3.35 2.77 12.77
C LYS A 716 -4.19 3.89 12.18
N VAL A 717 -5.38 4.15 12.74
CA VAL A 717 -6.30 5.19 12.27
C VAL A 717 -6.32 6.40 13.19
N MET A 718 -6.52 6.19 14.50
CA MET A 718 -6.55 7.29 15.48
C MET A 718 -5.14 7.74 15.89
N PHE A 719 -4.13 6.87 15.74
CA PHE A 719 -2.73 7.14 16.04
C PHE A 719 -2.46 7.46 17.53
N TYR A 720 -3.24 6.85 18.42
CA TYR A 720 -3.07 7.02 19.87
C TYR A 720 -1.92 6.18 20.41
N ASN A 721 -1.39 6.61 21.55
CA ASN A 721 -0.36 5.88 22.27
C ASN A 721 -0.91 4.56 22.87
N GLU A 722 0.02 3.68 23.24
CA GLU A 722 -0.30 2.36 23.78
C GLU A 722 -1.17 2.42 25.04
N SER A 723 -0.97 3.42 25.90
CA SER A 723 -1.73 3.59 27.14
C SER A 723 -3.23 3.78 26.89
N ILE A 724 -3.60 4.58 25.89
CA ILE A 724 -4.99 4.78 25.50
C ILE A 724 -5.54 3.55 24.77
N CYS A 725 -4.78 2.99 23.82
CA CYS A 725 -5.23 1.84 23.05
C CYS A 725 -5.46 0.60 23.92
N LYS A 726 -4.63 0.38 24.94
CA LYS A 726 -4.82 -0.70 25.90
C LYS A 726 -6.16 -0.61 26.62
N GLN A 727 -6.60 0.59 27.02
CA GLN A 727 -7.91 0.77 27.67
C GLN A 727 -9.05 0.35 26.75
N PHE A 728 -8.99 0.72 25.47
CA PHE A 728 -10.02 0.32 24.49
C PHE A 728 -10.07 -1.18 24.28
N VAL A 729 -8.91 -1.83 24.17
CA VAL A 729 -8.82 -3.30 24.05
C VAL A 729 -9.35 -3.98 25.31
N ASP A 730 -8.99 -3.50 26.49
CA ASP A 730 -9.43 -4.07 27.77
C ASP A 730 -10.96 -3.97 27.91
N TRP A 731 -11.57 -2.83 27.53
CA TRP A 731 -13.04 -2.66 27.55
C TRP A 731 -13.78 -3.52 26.53
N ASN A 732 -13.12 -3.89 25.42
CA ASN A 732 -13.71 -4.78 24.41
C ASN A 732 -13.46 -6.27 24.71
N SER A 733 -12.67 -6.63 25.73
CA SER A 733 -12.26 -8.02 25.98
C SER A 733 -13.44 -8.98 26.23
N ASP A 734 -14.48 -8.53 26.92
CA ASP A 734 -15.69 -9.29 27.24
C ASP A 734 -17.00 -8.62 26.81
N LYS A 735 -16.96 -7.34 26.42
CA LYS A 735 -18.12 -6.55 26.00
C LYS A 735 -18.00 -6.02 24.59
N GLU A 736 -19.13 -5.69 23.98
CA GLU A 736 -19.15 -4.88 22.76
C GLU A 736 -18.63 -3.47 23.06
N LEU A 737 -17.94 -2.87 22.08
CA LEU A 737 -17.46 -1.50 22.17
C LEU A 737 -18.06 -0.68 21.03
N LEU A 738 -18.76 0.39 21.39
CA LEU A 738 -19.28 1.39 20.48
C LEU A 738 -18.44 2.66 20.63
N PHE A 739 -17.79 3.09 19.55
CA PHE A 739 -17.26 4.44 19.45
C PHE A 739 -18.32 5.34 18.82
N VAL A 740 -18.77 6.33 19.59
CA VAL A 740 -19.55 7.46 19.08
C VAL A 740 -18.57 8.56 18.69
N LEU A 741 -18.36 8.74 17.40
CA LEU A 741 -17.33 9.61 16.84
C LEU A 741 -17.90 11.00 16.56
N VAL A 742 -17.61 11.97 17.43
CA VAL A 742 -18.15 13.33 17.33
C VAL A 742 -17.17 14.22 16.58
N SER A 743 -17.63 14.87 15.51
CA SER A 743 -16.82 15.73 14.65
C SER A 743 -17.35 17.16 14.64
N LEU A 744 -16.50 18.16 14.83
CA LEU A 744 -16.87 19.58 14.69
C LEU A 744 -17.00 19.94 13.20
N CYS A 745 -18.20 20.34 12.78
CA CYS A 745 -18.53 20.61 11.38
C CYS A 745 -17.97 21.94 10.87
N ARG A 746 -17.97 22.98 11.71
CA ARG A 746 -17.71 24.36 11.25
C ARG A 746 -16.69 25.07 12.14
N PRO A 747 -15.42 24.64 12.09
CA PRO A 747 -14.37 25.22 12.93
C PRO A 747 -14.07 26.68 12.55
N HIS A 748 -13.78 27.50 13.55
CA HIS A 748 -13.25 28.86 13.44
C HIS A 748 -11.72 28.88 13.39
N SER A 749 -11.06 27.89 13.99
CA SER A 749 -9.61 27.71 13.91
C SER A 749 -9.14 27.67 12.45
N ARG A 750 -7.98 28.26 12.17
CA ARG A 750 -7.34 28.27 10.84
C ARG A 750 -5.89 27.87 10.96
N GLY A 751 -5.54 26.80 10.27
CA GLY A 751 -4.19 26.30 10.17
C GLY A 751 -3.43 26.85 8.95
N GLU A 752 -2.29 26.23 8.70
CA GLU A 752 -1.51 26.46 7.48
C GLU A 752 -0.69 25.23 7.05
N ILE A 753 -0.38 25.17 5.75
CA ILE A 753 0.55 24.22 5.14
C ILE A 753 1.69 24.98 4.49
N ASN A 754 2.92 24.54 4.70
CA ASN A 754 4.09 25.17 4.11
C ASN A 754 5.11 24.14 3.58
N ILE A 755 5.91 24.54 2.59
CA ILE A 755 7.05 23.73 2.12
C ILE A 755 8.18 23.77 3.15
N ARG A 756 8.91 22.66 3.35
CA ARG A 756 9.95 22.52 4.38
C ARG A 756 11.35 22.88 3.88
N PHE A 757 11.74 22.31 2.75
CA PHE A 757 13.07 22.43 2.15
C PHE A 757 12.96 22.73 0.65
N GLU A 758 14.08 22.86 -0.04
CA GLU A 758 14.11 23.00 -1.51
C GLU A 758 13.72 21.69 -2.23
N ASN A 759 13.86 20.53 -1.58
CA ASN A 759 13.48 19.23 -2.13
C ASN A 759 11.94 19.05 -2.16
N THR A 760 11.37 18.93 -3.35
CA THR A 760 9.91 18.89 -3.56
C THR A 760 9.24 17.61 -3.07
N ILE A 761 9.99 16.52 -2.95
CA ILE A 761 9.49 15.21 -2.51
C ILE A 761 9.21 15.21 -1.00
N GLU A 762 9.88 16.09 -0.25
CA GLU A 762 9.81 16.14 1.21
C GLU A 762 8.40 16.41 1.75
N HIS A 763 8.18 15.95 2.98
CA HIS A 763 6.95 16.18 3.71
C HIS A 763 6.76 17.69 3.98
N PRO A 764 5.56 18.23 3.75
CA PRO A 764 5.26 19.61 4.12
C PRO A 764 5.27 19.79 5.64
N ILE A 765 5.28 21.05 6.05
CA ILE A 765 4.99 21.49 7.41
C ILE A 765 3.47 21.68 7.47
N ILE A 766 2.78 20.96 8.35
CA ILE A 766 1.31 21.04 8.50
C ILE A 766 0.99 21.48 9.92
N HIS A 767 0.49 22.71 10.08
CA HIS A 767 -0.02 23.21 11.35
C HIS A 767 -1.54 23.30 11.28
N PRO A 768 -2.29 22.28 11.74
CA PRO A 768 -3.77 22.32 11.68
C PRO A 768 -4.35 23.37 12.62
N ARG A 769 -3.67 23.66 13.73
CA ARG A 769 -4.08 24.61 14.78
C ARG A 769 -5.50 24.34 15.31
N TYR A 770 -5.86 23.07 15.47
CA TYR A 770 -7.13 22.68 16.08
C TYR A 770 -7.32 23.35 17.45
N PHE A 771 -8.54 23.81 17.70
CA PHE A 771 -8.94 24.52 18.93
C PHE A 771 -8.06 25.73 19.28
N SER A 772 -7.44 26.37 18.29
CA SER A 772 -6.73 27.64 18.48
C SER A 772 -7.70 28.80 18.68
N ASP A 773 -8.92 28.71 18.15
CA ASP A 773 -10.02 29.60 18.48
C ASP A 773 -10.89 29.00 19.60
N LYS A 774 -11.09 29.76 20.68
CA LYS A 774 -11.85 29.31 21.85
C LYS A 774 -13.29 28.92 21.54
N ARG A 775 -13.90 29.51 20.50
CA ARG A 775 -15.29 29.22 20.10
C ARG A 775 -15.47 27.78 19.66
N ASP A 776 -14.42 27.18 19.11
CA ASP A 776 -14.44 25.77 18.70
C ASP A 776 -14.55 24.87 19.92
N MET A 777 -13.71 25.09 20.94
CA MET A 777 -13.74 24.30 22.18
C MET A 777 -15.05 24.49 22.94
N GLU A 778 -15.51 25.74 23.08
CA GLU A 778 -16.77 26.06 23.76
C GLU A 778 -17.98 25.38 23.10
N THR A 779 -18.02 25.33 21.77
CA THR A 779 -19.08 24.65 21.02
C THR A 779 -18.95 23.14 21.13
N PHE A 780 -17.73 22.63 21.02
CA PHE A 780 -17.47 21.20 21.00
C PHE A 780 -17.76 20.55 22.36
N VAL A 781 -17.33 21.15 23.49
CA VAL A 781 -17.66 20.63 24.83
C VAL A 781 -19.17 20.54 25.06
N LYS A 782 -19.94 21.55 24.64
CA LYS A 782 -21.42 21.50 24.70
C LYS A 782 -21.99 20.35 23.87
N ALA A 783 -21.43 20.12 22.68
CA ALA A 783 -21.84 19.02 21.82
C ALA A 783 -21.47 17.66 22.43
N LEU A 784 -20.28 17.50 23.00
CA LEU A 784 -19.84 16.25 23.63
C LEU A 784 -20.75 15.84 24.79
N LYS A 785 -21.09 16.79 25.66
CA LYS A 785 -22.05 16.57 26.76
C LYS A 785 -23.43 16.20 26.21
N ARG A 786 -23.89 16.91 25.18
CA ARG A 786 -25.18 16.61 24.57
C ARG A 786 -25.21 15.21 23.94
N VAL A 787 -24.13 14.80 23.29
CA VAL A 787 -24.01 13.46 22.68
C VAL A 787 -23.87 12.39 23.75
N SER A 788 -23.12 12.63 24.83
CA SER A 788 -22.92 11.63 25.90
C SER A 788 -24.21 11.28 26.63
N GLU A 789 -25.22 12.16 26.62
CA GLU A 789 -26.56 11.87 27.13
C GLU A 789 -27.27 10.69 26.44
N ILE A 790 -26.78 10.22 25.28
CA ILE A 790 -27.32 9.04 24.60
C ILE A 790 -27.35 7.80 25.51
N VAL A 791 -26.39 7.66 26.43
CA VAL A 791 -26.37 6.53 27.39
C VAL A 791 -27.51 6.57 28.40
N LYS A 792 -28.15 7.74 28.58
CA LYS A 792 -29.25 7.95 29.54
C LYS A 792 -30.61 7.57 28.94
N THR A 793 -30.69 7.35 27.62
CA THR A 793 -31.94 7.04 26.95
C THR A 793 -32.44 5.64 27.31
N PRO A 794 -33.76 5.37 27.25
CA PRO A 794 -34.30 4.04 27.49
C PRO A 794 -33.65 2.95 26.63
N THR A 795 -33.42 3.23 25.34
CA THR A 795 -32.81 2.26 24.42
C THR A 795 -31.39 1.88 24.81
N PHE A 796 -30.55 2.83 25.23
CA PHE A 796 -29.19 2.53 25.67
C PHE A 796 -29.13 1.82 27.03
N LYS A 797 -30.07 2.13 27.93
CA LYS A 797 -30.21 1.39 29.19
C LYS A 797 -30.57 -0.08 28.97
N ASP A 798 -31.42 -0.38 27.97
CA ASP A 798 -31.74 -1.75 27.56
C ASP A 798 -30.49 -2.50 27.05
N MET A 799 -29.63 -1.83 26.29
CA MET A 799 -28.33 -2.36 25.87
C MET A 799 -27.26 -2.42 26.98
N LYS A 800 -27.63 -2.10 28.23
CA LYS A 800 -26.74 -1.96 29.39
C LYS A 800 -25.51 -1.08 29.09
N ALA A 801 -25.74 0.00 28.34
CA ALA A 801 -24.69 0.88 27.90
C ALA A 801 -23.98 1.57 29.08
N GLU A 802 -22.66 1.59 29.05
CA GLU A 802 -21.82 2.22 30.06
C GLU A 802 -20.83 3.16 29.37
N LEU A 803 -20.92 4.46 29.69
CA LEU A 803 -19.97 5.47 29.22
C LEU A 803 -18.61 5.23 29.90
N LYS A 804 -17.55 5.12 29.10
CA LYS A 804 -16.20 4.85 29.63
C LYS A 804 -15.40 6.13 29.82
N ARG A 805 -14.71 6.21 30.95
CA ARG A 805 -13.73 7.25 31.27
C ARG A 805 -12.38 6.87 30.67
N ILE A 806 -11.87 7.70 29.77
CA ILE A 806 -10.51 7.56 29.27
C ILE A 806 -9.57 8.12 30.34
N GLN A 807 -8.63 7.29 30.77
CA GLN A 807 -7.58 7.68 31.69
C GLN A 807 -6.39 8.25 30.90
N PHE A 808 -5.90 9.40 31.35
CA PHE A 808 -4.74 10.06 30.78
C PHE A 808 -4.13 11.00 31.82
N GLU A 809 -2.81 10.92 31.97
CA GLU A 809 -2.06 11.76 32.91
C GLU A 809 -2.34 13.25 32.66
N GLY A 810 -2.74 13.96 33.72
CA GLY A 810 -3.16 15.37 33.66
C GLY A 810 -4.65 15.61 33.40
N CYS A 811 -5.43 14.58 33.07
CA CYS A 811 -6.90 14.63 33.03
C CYS A 811 -7.58 13.80 34.14
N ASP A 812 -6.83 12.91 34.80
CA ASP A 812 -7.38 11.90 35.73
C ASP A 812 -8.02 12.47 37.00
N ASP A 813 -7.60 13.65 37.46
CA ASP A 813 -8.14 14.30 38.66
C ASP A 813 -9.44 15.10 38.38
N LEU A 814 -9.85 15.24 37.12
CA LEU A 814 -11.02 16.01 36.72
C LEU A 814 -12.32 15.23 37.01
N GLU A 815 -13.37 15.90 37.45
CA GLU A 815 -14.67 15.27 37.63
C GLU A 815 -15.18 14.69 36.31
N PHE A 816 -15.64 13.43 36.31
CA PHE A 816 -16.07 12.76 35.08
C PHE A 816 -17.28 13.48 34.45
N GLU A 817 -17.28 13.64 33.13
CA GLU A 817 -18.29 14.37 32.36
C GLU A 817 -18.42 15.89 32.64
N SER A 818 -17.50 16.47 33.44
CA SER A 818 -17.38 17.93 33.61
C SER A 818 -16.93 18.63 32.32
N ASP A 819 -17.12 19.96 32.26
CA ASP A 819 -16.65 20.77 31.12
C ASP A 819 -15.13 20.67 31.00
N GLU A 820 -14.42 20.68 32.12
CA GLU A 820 -12.97 20.55 32.21
C GLU A 820 -12.50 19.17 31.71
N TYR A 821 -13.19 18.09 32.08
CA TYR A 821 -12.88 16.74 31.58
C TYR A 821 -13.04 16.67 30.07
N TRP A 822 -14.17 17.16 29.52
CA TRP A 822 -14.40 17.12 28.08
C TRP A 822 -13.45 18.00 27.30
N GLU A 823 -13.07 19.17 27.82
CA GLU A 823 -12.00 19.97 27.21
C GLU A 823 -10.66 19.22 27.23
N CYS A 824 -10.30 18.59 28.35
CA CYS A 824 -9.06 17.80 28.45
C CYS A 824 -9.07 16.66 27.43
N MET A 825 -10.17 15.90 27.34
CA MET A 825 -10.34 14.84 26.35
C MET A 825 -10.30 15.36 24.92
N ALA A 826 -10.94 16.49 24.64
CA ALA A 826 -10.87 17.11 23.32
C ALA A 826 -9.43 17.45 22.93
N ARG A 827 -8.57 17.88 23.86
CA ARG A 827 -7.16 18.15 23.56
C ARG A 827 -6.31 16.87 23.48
N THR A 828 -6.72 15.80 24.17
CA THR A 828 -5.95 14.56 24.30
C THR A 828 -6.23 13.56 23.19
N VAL A 829 -7.51 13.21 22.99
CA VAL A 829 -7.96 12.17 22.05
C VAL A 829 -8.60 12.77 20.79
N THR A 830 -8.07 13.91 20.36
CA THR A 830 -8.42 14.47 19.06
C THR A 830 -7.66 13.78 17.96
N TYR A 831 -8.39 13.40 16.92
CA TYR A 831 -7.83 13.08 15.63
C TYR A 831 -8.69 13.72 14.53
N HIS A 832 -8.13 13.86 13.34
CA HIS A 832 -8.80 14.43 12.18
C HIS A 832 -9.81 13.49 11.50
N VAL A 833 -10.79 14.08 10.81
CA VAL A 833 -11.73 13.35 9.93
C VAL A 833 -11.22 13.21 8.50
N PHE A 834 -10.01 13.67 8.21
CA PHE A 834 -9.39 13.57 6.89
C PHE A 834 -10.01 14.48 5.81
N HIS A 835 -10.61 15.63 6.18
CA HIS A 835 -11.28 16.58 5.28
C HIS A 835 -10.58 17.97 5.20
N PRO A 836 -9.27 18.06 4.98
CA PRO A 836 -8.62 19.36 4.90
C PRO A 836 -9.09 20.14 3.66
N VAL A 837 -9.34 21.44 3.81
CA VAL A 837 -9.73 22.37 2.73
C VAL A 837 -9.02 23.74 2.86
N GLY A 838 -9.15 24.61 1.85
CA GLY A 838 -8.92 26.06 1.98
C GLY A 838 -7.51 26.60 1.74
N THR A 839 -6.53 25.75 1.47
CA THR A 839 -5.10 26.16 1.30
C THR A 839 -4.79 26.94 0.03
N ALA A 840 -5.72 27.05 -0.90
CA ALA A 840 -5.67 27.90 -2.08
C ALA A 840 -7.04 28.57 -2.29
N LYS A 841 -7.58 29.13 -1.20
CA LYS A 841 -8.91 29.76 -1.08
C LYS A 841 -9.28 30.60 -2.31
N MET A 842 -10.48 30.38 -2.84
CA MET A 842 -11.14 31.30 -3.77
C MET A 842 -11.64 32.55 -3.06
N GLY A 843 -11.58 33.70 -3.74
CA GLY A 843 -11.99 34.99 -3.20
C GLY A 843 -12.09 36.05 -4.29
N LYS A 844 -12.71 37.18 -3.94
CA LYS A 844 -12.70 38.40 -4.78
C LYS A 844 -11.28 38.96 -4.93
N PRO A 845 -11.01 39.76 -5.98
CA PRO A 845 -9.68 40.35 -6.18
C PRO A 845 -9.16 41.23 -5.04
N ASP A 846 -10.07 41.75 -4.20
CA ASP A 846 -9.76 42.57 -3.02
C ASP A 846 -9.71 41.78 -1.71
N ASP A 847 -10.00 40.47 -1.72
CA ASP A 847 -9.81 39.60 -0.57
C ASP A 847 -8.31 39.29 -0.39
N PRO A 848 -7.67 39.77 0.70
CA PRO A 848 -6.24 39.54 0.93
C PRO A 848 -5.89 38.08 1.22
N GLU A 849 -6.87 37.21 1.48
CA GLU A 849 -6.68 35.77 1.69
C GLU A 849 -6.89 34.94 0.42
N ALA A 850 -7.29 35.55 -0.70
CA ALA A 850 -7.56 34.85 -1.94
C ALA A 850 -6.29 34.41 -2.66
N VAL A 851 -6.34 33.19 -3.21
CA VAL A 851 -5.29 32.60 -4.06
C VAL A 851 -5.80 32.43 -5.49
N VAL A 852 -7.07 32.07 -5.63
CA VAL A 852 -7.74 31.94 -6.93
C VAL A 852 -8.97 32.85 -7.01
N ASP A 853 -9.37 33.20 -8.22
CA ASP A 853 -10.63 33.93 -8.45
C ASP A 853 -11.84 32.99 -8.44
N SER A 854 -13.05 33.55 -8.61
CA SER A 854 -14.31 32.80 -8.64
C SER A 854 -14.44 31.83 -9.83
N ARG A 855 -13.55 31.92 -10.83
CA ARG A 855 -13.41 30.93 -11.93
C ARG A 855 -12.23 29.97 -11.69
N LEU A 856 -11.68 29.98 -10.47
CA LEU A 856 -10.60 29.12 -10.00
C LEU A 856 -9.24 29.37 -10.68
N ARG A 857 -9.04 30.55 -11.27
CA ARG A 857 -7.77 30.97 -11.89
C ARG A 857 -6.84 31.55 -10.84
N VAL A 858 -5.57 31.16 -10.86
CA VAL A 858 -4.57 31.62 -9.88
C VAL A 858 -4.24 33.09 -10.12
N TYR A 859 -4.31 33.91 -9.06
CA TYR A 859 -3.99 35.34 -9.16
C TYR A 859 -2.51 35.60 -9.51
N GLY A 860 -2.27 36.66 -10.27
CA GLY A 860 -0.92 37.13 -10.62
C GLY A 860 -0.18 36.31 -11.69
N VAL A 861 -0.81 35.26 -12.25
CA VAL A 861 -0.30 34.44 -13.36
C VAL A 861 -1.42 34.15 -14.38
N LYS A 862 -1.06 33.62 -15.55
CA LYS A 862 -2.02 33.25 -16.61
C LYS A 862 -1.94 31.76 -16.93
N GLY A 863 -3.03 31.17 -17.43
CA GLY A 863 -3.05 29.78 -17.91
C GLY A 863 -2.91 28.72 -16.81
N LEU A 864 -3.20 29.08 -15.55
CA LEU A 864 -3.13 28.19 -14.40
C LEU A 864 -4.42 28.23 -13.58
N ARG A 865 -4.98 27.06 -13.26
CA ARG A 865 -6.10 26.90 -12.34
C ARG A 865 -5.79 25.93 -11.21
N VAL A 866 -6.52 26.07 -10.11
CA VAL A 866 -6.58 25.07 -9.04
C VAL A 866 -7.99 24.54 -8.95
N VAL A 867 -8.16 23.22 -8.99
CA VAL A 867 -9.47 22.58 -8.96
C VAL A 867 -9.39 21.36 -8.04
N ASP A 868 -9.58 21.61 -6.74
CA ASP A 868 -9.70 20.59 -5.69
C ASP A 868 -10.21 21.25 -4.38
N ALA A 869 -10.20 20.50 -3.27
CA ALA A 869 -10.64 20.99 -1.95
C ALA A 869 -9.89 22.22 -1.41
N SER A 870 -8.69 22.52 -1.90
CA SER A 870 -7.92 23.69 -1.46
C SER A 870 -8.61 25.02 -1.78
N VAL A 871 -9.50 25.08 -2.77
CA VAL A 871 -10.17 26.33 -3.16
C VAL A 871 -11.33 26.71 -2.25
N MET A 872 -11.85 25.78 -1.45
CA MET A 872 -13.03 26.03 -0.63
C MET A 872 -12.76 27.15 0.40
N PRO A 873 -13.53 28.25 0.40
CA PRO A 873 -13.28 29.33 1.35
C PRO A 873 -13.69 28.93 2.77
N THR A 874 -14.76 28.16 2.91
CA THR A 874 -15.15 27.48 4.15
C THR A 874 -15.49 26.02 3.92
N ILE A 875 -15.18 25.18 4.89
CA ILE A 875 -15.55 23.76 4.88
C ILE A 875 -17.08 23.61 5.03
N PRO A 876 -17.75 22.75 4.23
CA PRO A 876 -19.16 22.41 4.44
C PRO A 876 -19.30 21.46 5.64
N SER A 877 -20.48 21.42 6.26
CA SER A 877 -20.72 20.64 7.50
C SER A 877 -20.63 19.12 7.38
N VAL A 878 -20.27 18.57 6.21
CA VAL A 878 -20.32 17.14 5.87
C VAL A 878 -19.01 16.64 5.26
N ASN A 879 -18.91 15.34 4.97
CA ASN A 879 -17.82 14.79 4.17
C ASN A 879 -17.69 15.49 2.81
N ILE A 880 -16.47 15.84 2.42
CA ILE A 880 -16.23 16.81 1.33
C ILE A 880 -16.14 16.20 -0.08
N GLN A 881 -16.26 14.88 -0.25
CA GLN A 881 -16.04 14.23 -1.56
C GLN A 881 -17.01 14.77 -2.63
N ALA A 882 -18.30 14.88 -2.31
CA ALA A 882 -19.29 15.38 -3.26
C ALA A 882 -18.97 16.83 -3.65
N ALA A 883 -18.61 17.67 -2.67
CA ALA A 883 -18.27 19.08 -2.92
C ALA A 883 -17.05 19.22 -3.84
N VAL A 884 -16.05 18.36 -3.69
CA VAL A 884 -14.87 18.32 -4.58
C VAL A 884 -15.25 17.94 -6.02
N MET A 885 -16.12 16.94 -6.20
CA MET A 885 -16.59 16.56 -7.54
C MET A 885 -17.43 17.68 -8.16
N MET A 886 -18.30 18.30 -7.38
CA MET A 886 -19.10 19.45 -7.81
C MET A 886 -18.21 20.62 -8.28
N ILE A 887 -17.15 20.96 -7.53
CA ILE A 887 -16.16 21.97 -7.95
C ILE A 887 -15.52 21.59 -9.28
N ALA A 888 -15.15 20.32 -9.46
CA ALA A 888 -14.52 19.84 -10.69
C ALA A 888 -15.47 19.90 -11.91
N GLU A 889 -16.74 19.55 -11.73
CA GLU A 889 -17.75 19.69 -12.79
C GLU A 889 -17.97 21.16 -13.18
N ARG A 890 -18.05 22.06 -12.20
CA ARG A 890 -18.20 23.50 -12.45
C ARG A 890 -16.99 24.05 -13.18
N ALA A 891 -15.79 23.67 -12.74
CA ALA A 891 -14.53 24.08 -13.36
C ALA A 891 -14.42 23.61 -14.82
N ALA A 892 -14.88 22.38 -15.12
CA ALA A 892 -14.89 21.88 -16.48
C ALA A 892 -15.74 22.76 -17.42
N ASP A 893 -16.90 23.22 -16.95
CA ASP A 893 -17.74 24.12 -17.73
C ASP A 893 -17.10 25.51 -17.88
N PHE A 894 -16.47 26.05 -16.84
CA PHE A 894 -15.69 27.30 -16.95
C PHE A 894 -14.58 27.21 -18.00
N ILE A 895 -13.83 26.11 -18.01
CA ILE A 895 -12.75 25.87 -18.99
C ILE A 895 -13.34 25.74 -20.40
N LYS A 896 -14.46 25.04 -20.55
CA LYS A 896 -15.18 24.92 -21.83
C LYS A 896 -15.66 26.26 -22.34
N GLU A 897 -16.27 27.08 -21.49
CA GLU A 897 -16.69 28.44 -21.85
C GLU A 897 -15.52 29.29 -22.33
N ASP A 898 -14.38 29.24 -21.64
CA ASP A 898 -13.22 30.08 -21.94
C ASP A 898 -12.50 29.68 -23.23
N HIS A 899 -12.52 28.39 -23.61
CA HIS A 899 -11.74 27.86 -24.76
C HIS A 899 -12.55 27.40 -25.97
N LEU A 900 -13.86 27.17 -25.84
CA LEU A 900 -14.73 26.86 -26.99
C LEU A 900 -15.29 28.14 -27.62
N LYS A 901 -15.64 29.16 -26.82
CA LYS A 901 -16.12 30.45 -27.36
C LYS A 901 -15.08 31.13 -28.25
N SER A 902 -13.79 30.98 -27.92
CA SER A 902 -12.69 31.53 -28.71
C SER A 902 -12.50 30.88 -30.08
N GLN A 903 -13.17 29.76 -30.40
CA GLN A 903 -13.09 29.15 -31.74
C GLN A 903 -14.13 29.71 -32.72
N ASN A 904 -15.30 30.16 -32.23
CA ASN A 904 -16.36 30.69 -33.10
C ASN A 904 -16.12 32.15 -33.55
N GLU A 905 -15.22 32.89 -32.91
CA GLU A 905 -14.84 34.25 -33.34
C GLU A 905 -13.71 34.27 -34.40
N THR A 906 -13.21 33.10 -34.80
CA THR A 906 -12.13 32.94 -35.81
C THR A 906 -12.63 32.44 -37.17
N VAL A 907 -13.89 32.71 -37.53
CA VAL A 907 -14.29 32.68 -38.95
C VAL A 907 -14.17 34.10 -39.46
N THR A 908 -13.10 34.37 -40.19
CA THR A 908 -12.93 35.68 -40.82
C THR A 908 -14.01 35.86 -41.89
N LYS A 909 -14.43 37.10 -42.14
CA LYS A 909 -15.42 37.44 -43.16
C LYS A 909 -14.98 37.06 -44.59
N ASP A 910 -13.72 36.70 -44.77
CA ASP A 910 -13.14 36.21 -46.02
C ASP A 910 -13.28 34.68 -46.18
N GLU A 911 -13.62 33.95 -45.10
CA GLU A 911 -13.91 32.50 -45.09
C GLU A 911 -15.41 32.17 -45.20
N LEU A 912 -16.29 33.16 -44.98
CA LEU A 912 -17.75 33.11 -45.22
C LEU A 912 -18.07 33.68 -46.60
#